data_AF-A0A5C3R250-F1
#
_entry.id   AF-A0A5C3R250-F1
#
_cell.length_a   1.000
_cell.length_b   1.000
_cell.length_c   1.000
_cell.angle_alpha   90.00
_cell.angle_beta   90.00
_cell.angle_gamma   90.00
#
_symmetry.space_group_name_H-M   'P 1'
#
loop_
_entity.id
_entity.type
_entity.pdbx_description
1 polymer ?
#
loop_
_entity_poly.entity_id
_entity_poly.type
_entity_poly.pdbx_seq_one_letter_code
_entity_poly.pdbx_strand_id
1 'polypeptide(L)'
;MDSNHPTTRKLSGTQPGLLDSSQPSRLLRSPNSVLSFASYHPLAANGQQASNSQLPNLSGMSLDDQSRKTKRIVLEHVDGVLSWRFVPRARLAPDVQSEGTWPRVIVICGEPVEISEDQWDIYKLDPHYDCFVSASPALTTITKAASPPPSSSGPTQSAFSSNSSKRGLSPESAVPADYPIASGSKSKRKIEVPVFNVDAEEQESMLVDEDEASRRAAASERSRKLREAINKERQERRERMARRDEKLSHLHEKLSNLAGTYAPPNLFGNGNGQSSTQNKRKVSSNQFHHTTQSPERRSRDDSDDSDPRESATFVPAQGNKRARTLSPRSAKRDLEAKRLERERRKKEKQEQKLQDWRQSRHDRLMKETLQGFSSETQNGHGQSIPTQPNVYDINDEDLTDDDDDDDDPQAKEEAARREALIASSRMKLAQLEEDRPLWEAAARERLAQEEAQEAAARQAAEDRRAQAAAERKEAERQAAEQRRREEQRQREKEDALRREREVKKKQQQRFAHGPWTTQRALERYRTLCEAFDATKFSPAQPLTFEEIPWPVLKAPFSYSVEDIEWAAVEDFFKKVKSHLRGQDYKVLVEKSHRRFHPDRWRARGLLTSIADEEERGCIEVAANCVAQALTPIWSSAKQRP
;
A
#
# COMPACT_ATOMS: atom_id res chain seq x y z
N MET A 1 -50.06 -19.91 -48.49
CA MET A 1 -48.94 -20.81 -48.14
C MET A 1 -48.49 -20.41 -46.76
N ASP A 2 -49.14 -20.98 -45.74
CA ASP A 2 -48.81 -20.68 -44.35
C ASP A 2 -47.50 -21.40 -44.03
N SER A 3 -46.40 -20.66 -44.09
CA SER A 3 -45.09 -21.10 -43.64
C SER A 3 -45.17 -21.40 -42.15
N ASN A 4 -45.35 -22.69 -41.86
CA ASN A 4 -45.42 -23.27 -40.52
C ASN A 4 -44.02 -23.17 -39.90
N HIS A 5 -43.67 -21.98 -39.41
CA HIS A 5 -42.41 -21.76 -38.71
C HIS A 5 -42.44 -22.61 -37.44
N PRO A 6 -41.42 -23.47 -37.20
CA PRO A 6 -41.36 -24.25 -35.99
C PRO A 6 -41.41 -23.31 -34.79
N THR A 7 -42.40 -23.49 -33.93
CA THR A 7 -42.56 -22.70 -32.70
C THR A 7 -41.38 -23.01 -31.79
N THR A 8 -40.45 -22.06 -31.69
CA THR A 8 -39.28 -22.16 -30.82
C THR A 8 -39.75 -22.40 -29.39
N ARG A 9 -39.30 -23.52 -28.79
CA ARG A 9 -39.62 -23.86 -27.40
C ARG A 9 -39.07 -22.76 -26.48
N LYS A 10 -39.86 -22.34 -25.49
CA LYS A 10 -39.47 -21.33 -24.50
C LYS A 10 -39.21 -21.97 -23.15
N LEU A 11 -38.08 -21.66 -22.53
CA LEU A 11 -37.72 -22.08 -21.17
C LEU A 11 -37.51 -20.84 -20.29
N SER A 12 -38.28 -20.73 -19.21
CA SER A 12 -38.19 -19.61 -18.27
C SER A 12 -38.41 -20.06 -16.83
N GLY A 13 -38.00 -19.23 -15.87
CA GLY A 13 -38.15 -19.46 -14.43
C GLY A 13 -36.90 -20.05 -13.76
N THR A 14 -37.01 -20.40 -12.47
CA THR A 14 -35.88 -20.87 -11.64
C THR A 14 -35.91 -22.37 -11.34
N GLN A 15 -36.85 -23.11 -11.92
CA GLN A 15 -36.99 -24.54 -11.69
C GLN A 15 -35.99 -25.34 -12.55
N PRO A 16 -35.10 -26.16 -11.96
CA PRO A 16 -34.24 -27.05 -12.73
C PRO A 16 -35.04 -28.23 -13.31
N GLY A 17 -34.52 -28.80 -14.39
CA GLY A 17 -35.02 -30.05 -14.97
C GLY A 17 -36.16 -29.94 -15.98
N LEU A 18 -36.35 -28.76 -16.60
CA LEU A 18 -37.38 -28.57 -17.64
C LEU A 18 -37.10 -29.32 -18.96
N LEU A 19 -35.81 -29.59 -19.29
CA LEU A 19 -35.42 -30.46 -20.42
C LEU A 19 -34.85 -31.80 -19.97
N ASP A 20 -34.09 -31.81 -18.87
CA ASP A 20 -33.48 -33.01 -18.30
C ASP A 20 -33.98 -33.24 -16.88
N SER A 21 -34.90 -34.19 -16.73
CA SER A 21 -35.51 -34.54 -15.44
C SER A 21 -34.50 -35.00 -14.38
N SER A 22 -33.28 -35.37 -14.76
CA SER A 22 -32.21 -35.76 -13.84
C SER A 22 -31.38 -34.58 -13.31
N GLN A 23 -31.47 -33.40 -13.92
CA GLN A 23 -30.74 -32.19 -13.52
C GLN A 23 -30.94 -31.78 -12.04
N PRO A 24 -32.16 -31.80 -11.47
CA PRO A 24 -32.37 -31.43 -10.07
C PRO A 24 -31.50 -32.26 -9.11
N SER A 25 -31.37 -33.56 -9.35
CA SER A 25 -30.59 -34.47 -8.50
C SER A 25 -29.08 -34.20 -8.52
N ARG A 26 -28.57 -33.60 -9.60
CA ARG A 26 -27.14 -33.25 -9.74
C ARG A 26 -26.82 -31.86 -9.20
N LEU A 27 -27.77 -30.94 -9.33
CA LEU A 27 -27.55 -29.52 -9.08
C LEU A 27 -27.92 -29.12 -7.65
N LEU A 28 -29.04 -29.62 -7.14
CA LEU A 28 -29.57 -29.29 -5.82
C LEU A 28 -28.81 -30.06 -4.72
N ARG A 29 -28.48 -29.40 -3.61
CA ARG A 29 -27.87 -30.06 -2.44
C ARG A 29 -28.89 -30.89 -1.66
N SER A 30 -30.14 -30.45 -1.70
CA SER A 30 -31.28 -31.12 -1.08
C SER A 30 -32.43 -31.24 -2.09
N PRO A 31 -33.19 -32.35 -2.10
CA PRO A 31 -34.25 -32.60 -3.08
C PRO A 31 -35.39 -31.57 -3.02
N ASN A 32 -35.62 -30.95 -1.85
CA ASN A 32 -36.66 -29.96 -1.64
C ASN A 32 -36.17 -28.51 -1.76
N SER A 33 -34.95 -28.30 -2.24
CA SER A 33 -34.37 -26.96 -2.30
C SER A 33 -34.94 -26.15 -3.45
N VAL A 34 -35.10 -24.84 -3.22
CA VAL A 34 -35.56 -23.88 -4.23
C VAL A 34 -34.43 -22.92 -4.55
N LEU A 35 -34.14 -22.76 -5.83
CA LEU A 35 -33.16 -21.80 -6.33
C LEU A 35 -33.81 -20.45 -6.61
N SER A 36 -33.14 -19.39 -6.21
CA SER A 36 -33.38 -18.04 -6.72
C SER A 36 -32.05 -17.41 -7.13
N PHE A 37 -32.09 -16.46 -8.06
CA PHE A 37 -30.90 -15.80 -8.57
C PHE A 37 -30.89 -14.33 -8.20
N ALA A 38 -29.70 -13.82 -7.90
CA ALA A 38 -29.50 -12.42 -7.57
C ALA A 38 -28.19 -11.89 -8.17
N SER A 39 -28.11 -10.57 -8.31
CA SER A 39 -26.91 -9.88 -8.75
C SER A 39 -26.08 -9.45 -7.54
N TYR A 40 -24.89 -10.00 -7.40
CA TYR A 40 -23.90 -9.60 -6.40
C TYR A 40 -23.04 -8.46 -6.94
N HIS A 41 -23.14 -7.30 -6.30
CA HIS A 41 -22.24 -6.18 -6.53
C HIS A 41 -21.13 -6.17 -5.46
N PRO A 42 -19.84 -6.29 -5.82
CA PRO A 42 -18.75 -6.35 -4.84
C PRO A 42 -18.69 -5.13 -3.90
N LEU A 43 -19.14 -3.96 -4.38
CA LEU A 43 -19.19 -2.75 -3.56
C LEU A 43 -20.31 -2.77 -2.51
N ALA A 44 -21.42 -3.48 -2.77
CA ALA A 44 -22.51 -3.63 -1.79
C ALA A 44 -22.05 -4.48 -0.59
N ALA A 45 -21.22 -5.51 -0.83
CA ALA A 45 -20.70 -6.36 0.22
C ALA A 45 -19.61 -5.72 1.09
N ASN A 46 -18.94 -4.68 0.59
CA ASN A 46 -17.86 -4.01 1.33
C ASN A 46 -18.38 -2.96 2.33
N GLY A 47 -19.70 -2.79 2.49
CA GLY A 47 -20.30 -1.89 3.48
C GLY A 47 -19.89 -0.41 3.36
N GLN A 48 -19.27 -0.01 2.25
CA GLN A 48 -18.67 1.32 2.06
C GLN A 48 -19.50 2.27 1.18
N GLN A 49 -20.70 1.89 0.77
CA GLN A 49 -21.51 2.70 -0.14
C GLN A 49 -22.85 3.09 0.49
N ALA A 50 -22.84 4.19 1.26
CA ALA A 50 -24.02 5.06 1.39
C ALA A 50 -23.69 6.45 1.94
N SER A 51 -22.67 6.63 2.79
CA SER A 51 -22.41 7.95 3.39
C SER A 51 -21.06 8.55 2.98
N ASN A 52 -21.15 9.71 2.33
CA ASN A 52 -20.12 10.69 2.05
C ASN A 52 -19.10 10.42 0.93
N SER A 53 -19.48 10.97 -0.22
CA SER A 53 -18.64 11.60 -1.24
C SER A 53 -17.55 12.51 -0.65
N GLN A 54 -16.42 11.96 -0.19
CA GLN A 54 -15.15 12.70 -0.11
C GLN A 54 -13.93 11.81 0.20
N LEU A 55 -13.92 10.54 -0.21
CA LEU A 55 -12.66 9.77 -0.23
C LEU A 55 -11.95 9.95 -1.58
N PRO A 56 -10.62 10.17 -1.58
CA PRO A 56 -9.85 10.47 -2.77
C PRO A 56 -9.84 9.26 -3.70
N ASN A 57 -10.58 9.41 -4.79
CA ASN A 57 -10.46 8.74 -6.09
C ASN A 57 -9.58 7.47 -6.12
N LEU A 58 -10.09 6.34 -5.60
CA LEU A 58 -9.52 5.00 -5.81
C LEU A 58 -9.59 4.53 -7.28
N SER A 59 -10.04 5.39 -8.20
CA SER A 59 -10.02 5.16 -9.65
C SER A 59 -8.61 4.89 -10.21
N GLY A 60 -7.55 5.28 -9.49
CA GLY A 60 -6.17 5.00 -9.87
C GLY A 60 -5.68 3.57 -9.62
N MET A 61 -6.42 2.75 -8.86
CA MET A 61 -6.11 1.33 -8.75
C MET A 61 -6.81 0.58 -9.89
N SER A 62 -6.06 0.33 -10.96
CA SER A 62 -6.34 -0.68 -11.99
C SER A 62 -6.38 -2.07 -11.32
N LEU A 63 -7.43 -2.30 -10.53
CA LEU A 63 -8.00 -3.60 -10.30
C LEU A 63 -8.69 -3.94 -11.62
N ASP A 64 -8.29 -5.06 -12.22
CA ASP A 64 -8.82 -5.54 -13.50
C ASP A 64 -10.33 -5.26 -13.57
N ASP A 65 -10.77 -4.59 -14.63
CA ASP A 65 -12.14 -4.13 -14.84
C ASP A 65 -13.20 -5.25 -14.62
N GLN A 66 -12.75 -6.51 -14.70
CA GLN A 66 -13.49 -7.70 -14.33
C GLN A 66 -13.96 -7.79 -12.86
N SER A 67 -13.30 -7.12 -11.91
CA SER A 67 -13.69 -7.14 -10.49
C SER A 67 -14.82 -6.16 -10.15
N ARG A 68 -15.15 -5.24 -11.07
CA ARG A 68 -16.27 -4.29 -10.91
C ARG A 68 -17.56 -4.78 -11.53
N LYS A 69 -17.50 -5.76 -12.43
CA LYS A 69 -18.69 -6.35 -13.05
C LYS A 69 -19.53 -7.07 -11.99
N THR A 70 -20.83 -6.82 -12.00
CA THR A 70 -21.82 -7.57 -11.21
C THR A 70 -21.68 -9.06 -11.50
N LYS A 71 -21.62 -9.85 -10.43
CA LYS A 71 -21.55 -11.31 -10.53
C LYS A 71 -22.91 -11.89 -10.21
N ARG A 72 -23.36 -12.89 -10.95
CA ARG A 72 -24.58 -13.62 -10.61
C ARG A 72 -24.30 -14.60 -9.48
N ILE A 73 -25.18 -14.62 -8.49
CA ILE A 73 -25.19 -15.60 -7.40
C ILE A 73 -26.50 -16.37 -7.43
N VAL A 74 -26.44 -17.64 -7.03
CA VAL A 74 -27.61 -18.47 -6.78
C VAL A 74 -27.79 -18.60 -5.28
N LEU A 75 -29.01 -18.36 -4.82
CA LEU A 75 -29.47 -18.55 -3.45
C LEU A 75 -30.27 -19.86 -3.42
N GLU A 76 -29.87 -20.80 -2.59
CA GLU A 76 -30.51 -22.09 -2.41
C GLU A 76 -31.16 -22.11 -1.03
N HIS A 77 -32.49 -22.22 -1.02
CA HIS A 77 -33.31 -22.24 0.19
C HIS A 77 -33.63 -23.70 0.57
N VAL A 78 -33.25 -24.10 1.78
CA VAL A 78 -33.51 -25.44 2.34
C VAL A 78 -34.11 -25.26 3.73
N ASP A 79 -35.40 -25.56 3.90
CA ASP A 79 -36.08 -25.57 5.20
C ASP A 79 -35.83 -24.30 6.05
N GLY A 80 -35.84 -23.12 5.40
CA GLY A 80 -35.59 -21.82 6.05
C GLY A 80 -34.11 -21.43 6.17
N VAL A 81 -33.17 -22.31 5.83
CA VAL A 81 -31.74 -21.99 5.73
C VAL A 81 -31.42 -21.52 4.31
N LEU A 82 -30.85 -20.32 4.22
CA LEU A 82 -30.40 -19.73 2.96
C LEU A 82 -28.90 -19.96 2.79
N SER A 83 -28.52 -20.68 1.74
CA SER A 83 -27.14 -20.82 1.31
C SER A 83 -26.95 -20.17 -0.06
N TRP A 84 -25.73 -19.76 -0.40
CA TRP A 84 -25.47 -19.14 -1.69
C TRP A 84 -24.14 -19.57 -2.30
N ARG A 85 -24.04 -19.51 -3.64
CA ARG A 85 -22.81 -19.74 -4.39
C ARG A 85 -22.78 -18.88 -5.66
N PHE A 86 -21.58 -18.63 -6.19
CA PHE A 86 -21.44 -17.91 -7.45
C PHE A 86 -21.85 -18.79 -8.63
N VAL A 87 -22.55 -18.20 -9.60
CA VAL A 87 -22.81 -18.86 -10.89
C VAL A 87 -21.51 -18.84 -11.71
N PRO A 88 -21.02 -19.99 -12.21
CA PRO A 88 -19.86 -20.04 -13.10
C PRO A 88 -20.07 -19.16 -14.33
N ARG A 89 -18.97 -18.65 -14.90
CA ARG A 89 -19.02 -17.96 -16.20
C ARG A 89 -19.09 -18.99 -17.32
N ALA A 90 -19.85 -18.70 -18.35
CA ALA A 90 -19.81 -19.50 -19.57
C ALA A 90 -18.45 -19.37 -20.26
N ARG A 91 -18.11 -20.37 -21.08
CA ARG A 91 -16.97 -20.26 -21.99
C ARG A 91 -17.34 -19.29 -23.09
N LEU A 92 -16.51 -18.27 -23.28
CA LEU A 92 -16.71 -17.28 -24.35
C LEU A 92 -15.79 -17.67 -25.52
N ALA A 93 -16.29 -17.55 -26.75
CA ALA A 93 -15.45 -17.61 -27.94
C ALA A 93 -14.38 -16.49 -27.90
N PRO A 94 -13.25 -16.66 -28.62
CA PRO A 94 -12.36 -15.54 -28.89
C PRO A 94 -13.18 -14.35 -29.40
N ASP A 95 -12.87 -13.14 -28.91
CA ASP A 95 -13.53 -11.87 -29.25
C ASP A 95 -14.91 -11.62 -28.63
N VAL A 96 -15.46 -12.54 -27.84
CA VAL A 96 -16.71 -12.32 -27.09
C VAL A 96 -16.42 -11.74 -25.70
N GLN A 97 -16.87 -10.51 -25.45
CA GLN A 97 -16.58 -9.79 -24.20
C GLN A 97 -17.60 -10.05 -23.08
N SER A 98 -18.81 -10.50 -23.41
CA SER A 98 -19.90 -10.71 -22.46
C SER A 98 -20.85 -11.82 -22.93
N GLU A 99 -21.65 -12.36 -22.01
CA GLU A 99 -22.65 -13.39 -22.33
C GLU A 99 -23.83 -12.82 -23.15
N GLY A 100 -23.98 -11.49 -23.25
CA GLY A 100 -25.06 -10.82 -23.99
C GLY A 100 -26.27 -10.47 -23.11
N THR A 101 -27.40 -10.15 -23.75
CA THR A 101 -28.70 -9.89 -23.10
C THR A 101 -29.59 -11.13 -23.17
N TRP A 102 -30.52 -11.24 -22.23
CA TRP A 102 -31.49 -12.35 -22.11
C TRP A 102 -32.92 -11.78 -22.02
N PRO A 103 -33.97 -12.52 -22.44
CA PRO A 103 -33.94 -13.88 -23.02
C PRO A 103 -33.38 -13.89 -24.45
N ARG A 104 -32.86 -15.05 -24.89
CA ARG A 104 -32.39 -15.22 -26.28
C ARG A 104 -32.54 -16.65 -26.76
N VAL A 105 -32.53 -16.83 -28.09
CA VAL A 105 -32.52 -18.15 -28.73
C VAL A 105 -31.10 -18.72 -28.68
N ILE A 106 -30.96 -19.91 -28.12
CA ILE A 106 -29.73 -20.68 -28.04
C ILE A 106 -29.96 -22.10 -28.54
N VAL A 107 -28.90 -22.84 -28.86
CA VAL A 107 -28.99 -24.24 -29.28
C VAL A 107 -28.68 -25.15 -28.09
N ILE A 108 -29.66 -25.90 -27.59
CA ILE A 108 -29.48 -26.85 -26.48
C ILE A 108 -29.49 -28.26 -27.05
N CYS A 109 -28.36 -28.95 -26.98
CA CYS A 109 -28.21 -30.32 -27.51
C CYS A 109 -28.69 -30.49 -28.97
N GLY A 110 -28.54 -29.45 -29.79
CA GLY A 110 -28.95 -29.45 -31.21
C GLY A 110 -30.31 -28.81 -31.49
N GLU A 111 -31.10 -28.47 -30.47
CA GLU A 111 -32.43 -27.87 -30.64
C GLU A 111 -32.41 -26.35 -30.35
N PRO A 112 -33.00 -25.50 -31.21
CA PRO A 112 -33.13 -24.07 -30.92
C PRO A 112 -34.21 -23.83 -29.86
N VAL A 113 -33.84 -23.18 -28.78
CA VAL A 113 -34.69 -22.91 -27.61
C VAL A 113 -34.49 -21.46 -27.16
N GLU A 114 -35.57 -20.73 -26.92
CA GLU A 114 -35.55 -19.41 -26.30
C GLU A 114 -35.48 -19.57 -24.78
N ILE A 115 -34.41 -19.10 -24.15
CA ILE A 115 -34.14 -19.33 -22.73
C ILE A 115 -34.01 -18.01 -21.95
N SER A 116 -34.50 -17.97 -20.72
CA SER A 116 -34.27 -16.85 -19.78
C SER A 116 -32.87 -16.90 -19.14
N GLU A 117 -32.43 -15.78 -18.55
CA GLU A 117 -31.13 -15.71 -17.84
C GLU A 117 -31.04 -16.74 -16.70
N ASP A 118 -32.11 -16.89 -15.91
CA ASP A 118 -32.14 -17.85 -14.79
C ASP A 118 -31.99 -19.29 -15.26
N GLN A 119 -32.67 -19.68 -16.36
CA GLN A 119 -32.52 -21.01 -16.92
C GLN A 119 -31.11 -21.24 -17.49
N TRP A 120 -30.52 -20.23 -18.13
CA TRP A 120 -29.12 -20.28 -18.56
C TRP A 120 -28.16 -20.49 -17.38
N ASP A 121 -28.37 -19.76 -16.27
CA ASP A 121 -27.57 -19.90 -15.06
C ASP A 121 -27.73 -21.28 -14.41
N ILE A 122 -28.91 -21.90 -14.48
CA ILE A 122 -29.13 -23.30 -14.04
C ILE A 122 -28.24 -24.26 -14.83
N TYR A 123 -28.18 -24.15 -16.16
CA TYR A 123 -27.31 -25.02 -16.96
C TYR A 123 -25.83 -24.79 -16.68
N LYS A 124 -25.39 -23.54 -16.41
CA LYS A 124 -23.99 -23.26 -16.01
C LYS A 124 -23.61 -23.86 -14.65
N LEU A 125 -24.58 -24.11 -13.78
CA LEU A 125 -24.33 -24.74 -12.47
C LEU A 125 -24.18 -26.26 -12.56
N ASP A 126 -24.71 -26.88 -13.62
CA ASP A 126 -24.66 -28.33 -13.81
C ASP A 126 -23.39 -28.75 -14.58
N PRO A 127 -22.44 -29.45 -13.94
CA PRO A 127 -21.20 -29.87 -14.59
C PRO A 127 -21.41 -30.85 -15.75
N HIS A 128 -22.61 -31.39 -15.93
CA HIS A 128 -22.95 -32.26 -17.05
C HIS A 128 -23.12 -31.50 -18.37
N TYR A 129 -23.19 -30.17 -18.34
CA TYR A 129 -23.35 -29.33 -19.52
C TYR A 129 -22.17 -28.38 -19.71
N ASP A 130 -21.77 -28.17 -20.96
CA ASP A 130 -20.83 -27.12 -21.35
C ASP A 130 -21.58 -25.98 -22.04
N CYS A 131 -21.53 -24.80 -21.42
CA CYS A 131 -22.19 -23.59 -21.87
C CYS A 131 -21.18 -22.70 -22.63
N PHE A 132 -21.36 -22.59 -23.94
CA PHE A 132 -20.45 -21.86 -24.83
C PHE A 132 -21.15 -20.71 -25.57
N VAL A 133 -20.62 -19.49 -25.42
CA VAL A 133 -21.12 -18.28 -26.09
C VAL A 133 -20.28 -18.03 -27.34
N SER A 134 -20.88 -18.31 -28.50
CA SER A 134 -20.28 -18.08 -29.82
C SER A 134 -20.27 -16.60 -30.20
N ALA A 135 -19.36 -16.19 -31.08
CA ALA A 135 -19.38 -14.85 -31.68
C ALA A 135 -20.56 -14.72 -32.66
N SER A 136 -21.19 -13.54 -32.69
CA SER A 136 -22.24 -13.23 -33.66
C SER A 136 -21.71 -13.44 -35.10
N PRO A 137 -22.44 -14.13 -36.00
CA PRO A 137 -23.86 -14.47 -35.94
C PRO A 137 -24.19 -15.87 -35.37
N ALA A 138 -23.20 -16.63 -34.92
CA ALA A 138 -23.44 -17.99 -34.43
C ALA A 138 -24.22 -17.97 -33.10
N LEU A 139 -25.17 -18.88 -32.97
CA LEU A 139 -25.96 -19.01 -31.74
C LEU A 139 -25.09 -19.58 -30.61
N THR A 140 -25.38 -19.11 -29.39
CA THR A 140 -24.83 -19.71 -28.17
C THR A 140 -25.32 -21.15 -28.06
N THR A 141 -24.47 -22.06 -27.58
CA THR A 141 -24.77 -23.48 -27.53
C THR A 141 -24.57 -24.04 -26.12
N ILE A 142 -25.49 -24.91 -25.70
CA ILE A 142 -25.34 -25.81 -24.55
C ILE A 142 -25.16 -27.22 -25.09
N THR A 143 -24.01 -27.83 -24.83
CA THR A 143 -23.74 -29.22 -25.20
C THR A 143 -23.62 -30.07 -23.94
N LYS A 144 -23.92 -31.37 -24.02
CA LYS A 144 -23.58 -32.28 -22.93
C LYS A 144 -22.05 -32.36 -22.87
N ALA A 145 -21.49 -32.09 -21.70
CA ALA A 145 -20.07 -32.26 -21.49
C ALA A 145 -19.71 -33.71 -21.82
N ALA A 146 -18.75 -33.92 -22.74
CA ALA A 146 -18.14 -35.22 -22.90
C ALA A 146 -17.65 -35.63 -21.51
N SER A 147 -18.07 -36.80 -21.03
CA SER A 147 -17.80 -37.29 -19.68
C SER A 147 -16.40 -36.86 -19.23
N PRO A 148 -16.26 -36.16 -18.10
CA PRO A 148 -14.96 -35.63 -17.71
C PRO A 148 -13.96 -36.79 -17.71
N PRO A 149 -12.75 -36.62 -18.30
CA PRO A 149 -11.70 -37.63 -18.15
C PRO A 149 -11.53 -37.87 -16.64
N PRO A 150 -11.39 -39.13 -16.19
CA PRO A 150 -11.37 -39.47 -14.76
C PRO A 150 -10.34 -38.59 -14.06
N SER A 151 -10.84 -37.58 -13.36
CA SER A 151 -10.01 -36.54 -12.79
C SER A 151 -9.22 -37.16 -11.66
N SER A 152 -7.89 -37.10 -11.80
CA SER A 152 -6.96 -37.43 -10.72
C SER A 152 -7.41 -36.73 -9.44
N SER A 153 -7.67 -37.53 -8.40
CA SER A 153 -8.04 -37.12 -7.05
C SER A 153 -7.26 -35.90 -6.55
N GLY A 154 -7.85 -34.71 -6.73
CA GLY A 154 -7.46 -33.48 -6.04
C GLY A 154 -8.16 -33.39 -4.68
N PRO A 155 -7.57 -32.70 -3.69
CA PRO A 155 -7.93 -32.84 -2.30
C PRO A 155 -9.34 -32.33 -2.06
N THR A 156 -10.15 -33.23 -1.50
CA THR A 156 -11.47 -33.03 -0.95
C THR A 156 -11.53 -31.71 -0.17
N GLN A 157 -12.38 -30.78 -0.59
CA GLN A 157 -12.73 -29.63 0.22
C GLN A 157 -13.45 -30.15 1.46
N SER A 158 -12.71 -30.25 2.56
CA SER A 158 -13.21 -30.65 3.86
C SER A 158 -14.31 -29.69 4.30
N ALA A 159 -15.48 -30.25 4.54
CA ALA A 159 -16.57 -29.60 5.25
C ALA A 159 -16.05 -28.96 6.54
N PHE A 160 -16.42 -27.71 6.76
CA PHE A 160 -16.26 -27.03 8.04
C PHE A 160 -17.20 -27.67 9.07
N SER A 161 -16.77 -28.78 9.67
CA SER A 161 -17.33 -29.27 10.93
C SER A 161 -16.65 -28.58 12.10
N SER A 162 -17.49 -28.05 12.97
CA SER A 162 -17.19 -27.41 14.24
C SER A 162 -16.30 -28.28 15.14
N ASN A 163 -15.11 -27.78 15.45
CA ASN A 163 -14.26 -28.34 16.50
C ASN A 163 -14.87 -28.04 17.88
N SER A 164 -15.45 -29.06 18.50
CA SER A 164 -15.59 -29.15 19.95
C SER A 164 -14.86 -30.40 20.46
N SER A 165 -14.27 -30.26 21.65
CA SER A 165 -13.84 -31.33 22.56
C SER A 165 -12.39 -31.87 22.47
N LYS A 166 -11.56 -31.24 23.30
CA LYS A 166 -10.82 -31.83 24.44
C LYS A 166 -10.29 -33.26 24.34
N ARG A 167 -8.97 -33.32 24.61
CA ARG A 167 -8.15 -34.44 25.12
C ARG A 167 -8.88 -35.37 26.10
N GLY A 168 -8.63 -36.67 25.91
CA GLY A 168 -7.91 -37.47 26.92
C GLY A 168 -8.64 -38.67 27.53
N LEU A 169 -8.12 -39.85 27.20
CA LEU A 169 -7.92 -41.07 28.02
C LEU A 169 -8.60 -42.34 27.47
N SER A 170 -7.76 -43.33 27.14
CA SER A 170 -8.10 -44.76 26.97
C SER A 170 -8.42 -45.40 28.32
N PRO A 171 -9.02 -46.62 28.36
CA PRO A 171 -8.20 -47.84 28.30
C PRO A 171 -8.80 -49.05 27.53
N GLU A 172 -7.90 -49.82 26.93
CA GLU A 172 -7.74 -51.29 27.06
C GLU A 172 -8.92 -52.26 26.79
N SER A 173 -8.80 -53.02 25.69
CA SER A 173 -9.10 -54.47 25.69
C SER A 173 -8.50 -55.19 24.48
N ALA A 174 -7.90 -56.34 24.77
CA ALA A 174 -7.45 -57.42 23.88
C ALA A 174 -8.62 -58.00 23.05
N VAL A 175 -8.49 -58.78 21.96
CA VAL A 175 -7.63 -59.93 21.62
C VAL A 175 -7.65 -60.13 20.05
N PRO A 176 -7.22 -61.23 19.39
CA PRO A 176 -6.15 -61.22 18.38
C PRO A 176 -6.56 -61.82 16.99
N ALA A 177 -5.55 -62.17 16.17
CA ALA A 177 -5.56 -62.99 14.95
C ALA A 177 -5.95 -62.26 13.65
N ASP A 178 -5.35 -62.46 12.48
CA ASP A 178 -4.17 -63.21 12.02
C ASP A 178 -3.85 -62.66 10.59
N TYR A 179 -2.67 -63.00 10.07
CA TYR A 179 -2.25 -62.98 8.64
C TYR A 179 -1.48 -61.76 8.08
N PRO A 180 -0.57 -62.00 7.09
CA PRO A 180 0.84 -61.68 7.31
C PRO A 180 1.42 -60.63 6.36
N ILE A 181 2.62 -60.26 6.75
CA ILE A 181 3.61 -59.38 6.14
C ILE A 181 3.92 -59.76 4.69
N ALA A 182 3.90 -58.76 3.79
CA ALA A 182 4.67 -58.78 2.56
C ALA A 182 5.37 -57.43 2.37
N SER A 183 6.70 -57.52 2.43
CA SER A 183 7.70 -56.48 2.23
C SER A 183 7.98 -56.17 0.76
N GLY A 184 8.52 -54.96 0.50
CA GLY A 184 9.19 -54.59 -0.75
C GLY A 184 8.32 -53.69 -1.62
N SER A 185 8.82 -52.69 -2.35
CA SER A 185 10.19 -52.40 -2.78
C SER A 185 10.23 -50.95 -3.29
N LYS A 186 11.42 -50.33 -3.19
CA LYS A 186 11.72 -49.03 -3.78
C LYS A 186 11.78 -49.18 -5.31
N SER A 187 10.98 -48.43 -6.06
CA SER A 187 11.12 -48.35 -7.53
C SER A 187 11.04 -46.91 -8.01
N LYS A 188 12.21 -46.32 -8.27
CA LYS A 188 12.38 -45.12 -9.09
C LYS A 188 11.93 -45.46 -10.51
N ARG A 189 10.90 -44.79 -11.04
CA ARG A 189 10.58 -44.86 -12.48
C ARG A 189 10.95 -43.55 -13.17
N LYS A 190 11.89 -43.75 -14.08
CA LYS A 190 12.36 -42.94 -15.21
C LYS A 190 11.15 -42.56 -16.07
N ILE A 191 10.97 -41.27 -16.34
CA ILE A 191 9.96 -40.78 -17.29
C ILE A 191 10.63 -40.79 -18.67
N GLU A 192 10.11 -41.64 -19.54
CA GLU A 192 10.34 -41.61 -20.98
C GLU A 192 9.44 -40.54 -21.59
N VAL A 193 10.04 -39.67 -22.40
CA VAL A 193 9.34 -38.64 -23.18
C VAL A 193 9.20 -39.18 -24.60
N PRO A 194 7.99 -39.27 -25.18
CA PRO A 194 7.83 -39.59 -26.58
C PRO A 194 8.03 -38.33 -27.45
N VAL A 195 8.78 -38.56 -28.53
CA VAL A 195 9.11 -37.64 -29.62
C VAL A 195 7.97 -37.62 -30.64
N PHE A 196 7.57 -36.42 -31.06
CA PHE A 196 6.95 -36.07 -32.36
C PHE A 196 7.46 -34.65 -32.67
N ASN A 197 8.49 -34.45 -33.50
CA ASN A 197 8.59 -34.56 -34.96
C ASN A 197 7.72 -33.53 -35.71
N VAL A 198 8.30 -32.35 -35.98
CA VAL A 198 8.06 -31.52 -37.17
C VAL A 198 9.38 -30.81 -37.53
N ASP A 199 9.90 -31.17 -38.70
CA ASP A 199 10.63 -30.41 -39.74
C ASP A 199 10.81 -28.88 -39.51
N ALA A 200 11.84 -28.20 -40.02
CA ALA A 200 12.96 -28.53 -40.91
C ALA A 200 13.95 -27.34 -40.90
N GLU A 201 15.19 -27.62 -41.32
CA GLU A 201 16.16 -26.71 -41.97
C GLU A 201 16.76 -25.53 -41.17
N GLU A 202 18.00 -25.72 -40.67
CA GLU A 202 19.16 -24.96 -41.16
C GLU A 202 20.48 -25.63 -40.72
N GLN A 203 21.30 -25.97 -41.71
CA GLN A 203 22.66 -26.51 -41.58
C GLN A 203 23.62 -25.40 -41.13
N GLU A 204 24.56 -25.66 -40.21
CA GLU A 204 26.01 -25.69 -40.51
C GLU A 204 26.94 -25.88 -39.30
N SER A 205 27.98 -26.66 -39.57
CA SER A 205 29.27 -26.81 -38.87
C SER A 205 29.34 -27.62 -37.56
N MET A 206 29.66 -28.91 -37.76
CA MET A 206 30.35 -29.75 -36.77
C MET A 206 31.79 -29.26 -36.57
N LEU A 207 32.17 -28.99 -35.34
CA LEU A 207 33.56 -29.09 -34.87
C LEU A 207 33.53 -29.91 -33.58
N VAL A 208 34.05 -31.13 -33.70
CA VAL A 208 34.34 -32.06 -32.60
C VAL A 208 35.58 -31.52 -31.91
N ASP A 209 35.52 -31.29 -30.60
CA ASP A 209 36.74 -31.30 -29.79
C ASP A 209 36.44 -31.61 -28.32
N GLU A 210 37.29 -32.51 -27.84
CA GLU A 210 37.39 -33.13 -26.51
C GLU A 210 37.56 -32.09 -25.38
N ASP A 211 37.44 -32.55 -24.13
CA ASP A 211 37.57 -31.82 -22.85
C ASP A 211 36.33 -31.13 -22.23
N GLU A 212 35.41 -31.95 -21.72
CA GLU A 212 34.34 -31.52 -20.79
C GLU A 212 34.86 -31.01 -19.43
N ALA A 213 36.05 -31.41 -18.98
CA ALA A 213 36.58 -31.03 -17.67
C ALA A 213 37.01 -29.54 -17.63
N SER A 214 37.64 -29.03 -18.69
CA SER A 214 38.01 -27.61 -18.83
C SER A 214 36.78 -26.71 -18.99
N ARG A 215 35.71 -27.18 -19.64
CA ARG A 215 34.46 -26.41 -19.81
C ARG A 215 33.73 -26.17 -18.49
N ARG A 216 33.79 -27.11 -17.52
CA ARG A 216 33.16 -26.94 -16.20
C ARG A 216 33.91 -25.94 -15.31
N ALA A 217 35.24 -25.90 -15.38
CA ALA A 217 36.04 -24.89 -14.66
C ALA A 217 35.79 -23.47 -15.23
N ALA A 218 35.77 -23.33 -16.56
CA ALA A 218 35.48 -22.05 -17.22
C ALA A 218 34.04 -21.55 -16.97
N ALA A 219 33.06 -22.45 -16.89
CA ALA A 219 31.67 -22.10 -16.55
C ALA A 219 31.52 -21.57 -15.11
N SER A 220 32.26 -22.15 -14.16
CA SER A 220 32.30 -21.68 -12.77
C SER A 220 32.88 -20.26 -12.67
N GLU A 221 33.96 -19.99 -13.41
CA GLU A 221 34.61 -18.67 -13.39
C GLU A 221 33.73 -17.59 -14.05
N ARG A 222 33.04 -17.92 -15.16
CA ARG A 222 32.03 -17.02 -15.78
C ARG A 222 30.88 -16.73 -14.82
N SER A 223 30.43 -17.73 -14.05
CA SER A 223 29.37 -17.53 -13.04
C SER A 223 29.83 -16.64 -11.88
N ARG A 224 31.10 -16.75 -11.46
CA ARG A 224 31.68 -15.89 -10.42
C ARG A 224 31.82 -14.44 -10.90
N LYS A 225 32.33 -14.23 -12.11
CA LYS A 225 32.43 -12.89 -12.74
C LYS A 225 31.05 -12.25 -12.92
N LEU A 226 30.03 -13.02 -13.29
CA LEU A 226 28.65 -12.52 -13.39
C LEU A 226 28.09 -12.11 -12.02
N ARG A 227 28.35 -12.88 -10.96
CA ARG A 227 27.95 -12.51 -9.58
C ARG A 227 28.68 -11.26 -9.08
N GLU A 228 29.97 -11.14 -9.38
CA GLU A 228 30.77 -9.95 -9.05
C GLU A 228 30.26 -8.72 -9.81
N ALA A 229 29.94 -8.84 -11.10
CA ALA A 229 29.33 -7.77 -11.90
C ALA A 229 27.96 -7.34 -11.35
N ILE A 230 27.09 -8.28 -10.98
CA ILE A 230 25.78 -7.99 -10.36
C ILE A 230 25.95 -7.30 -9.00
N ASN A 231 26.95 -7.69 -8.20
CA ASN A 231 27.22 -7.05 -6.91
C ASN A 231 27.79 -5.63 -7.10
N LYS A 232 28.68 -5.43 -8.07
CA LYS A 232 29.21 -4.11 -8.44
C LYS A 232 28.08 -3.19 -8.92
N GLU A 233 27.18 -3.68 -9.79
CA GLU A 233 26.02 -2.91 -10.24
C GLU A 233 25.06 -2.56 -9.07
N ARG A 234 24.87 -3.48 -8.12
CA ARG A 234 24.10 -3.20 -6.89
C ARG A 234 24.77 -2.13 -6.03
N GLN A 235 26.09 -2.15 -5.91
CA GLN A 235 26.84 -1.16 -5.16
C GLN A 235 26.79 0.21 -5.82
N GLU A 236 27.00 0.29 -7.14
CA GLU A 236 26.84 1.53 -7.91
C GLU A 236 25.42 2.09 -7.82
N ARG A 237 24.39 1.23 -7.80
CA ARG A 237 23.00 1.67 -7.60
C ARG A 237 22.75 2.22 -6.20
N ARG A 238 23.39 1.66 -5.17
CA ARG A 238 23.33 2.17 -3.79
C ARG A 238 24.03 3.52 -3.67
N GLU A 239 25.22 3.66 -4.26
CA GLU A 239 25.96 4.93 -4.28
C GLU A 239 25.22 6.01 -5.07
N ARG A 240 24.60 5.66 -6.21
CA ARG A 240 23.77 6.59 -7.00
C ARG A 240 22.53 7.05 -6.23
N MET A 241 21.90 6.16 -5.47
CA MET A 241 20.79 6.52 -4.57
C MET A 241 21.26 7.45 -3.46
N ALA A 242 22.40 7.15 -2.82
CA ALA A 242 22.97 7.97 -1.75
C ALA A 242 23.31 9.40 -2.24
N ARG A 243 23.92 9.54 -3.43
CA ARG A 243 24.21 10.85 -4.04
C ARG A 243 22.95 11.65 -4.39
N ARG A 244 21.84 10.97 -4.67
CA ARG A 244 20.59 11.65 -5.03
C ARG A 244 19.82 12.10 -3.79
N ASP A 245 19.88 11.31 -2.73
CA ASP A 245 19.34 11.68 -1.42
C ASP A 245 20.08 12.91 -0.87
N GLU A 246 21.40 12.96 -1.03
CA GLU A 246 22.23 14.13 -0.71
C GLU A 246 21.82 15.41 -1.47
N LYS A 247 21.50 15.28 -2.75
CA LYS A 247 21.04 16.42 -3.56
C LYS A 247 19.63 16.88 -3.19
N LEU A 248 18.74 15.95 -2.84
CA LEU A 248 17.37 16.28 -2.41
C LEU A 248 17.34 16.89 -1.01
N SER A 249 18.17 16.42 -0.08
CA SER A 249 18.31 17.03 1.24
C SER A 249 18.81 18.48 1.12
N HIS A 250 19.81 18.72 0.27
CA HIS A 250 20.34 20.06 0.02
C HIS A 250 19.31 21.01 -0.63
N LEU A 251 18.41 20.50 -1.49
CA LEU A 251 17.33 21.31 -2.08
C LEU A 251 16.22 21.64 -1.07
N HIS A 252 15.88 20.70 -0.19
CA HIS A 252 14.88 20.90 0.85
C HIS A 252 15.34 21.92 1.90
N GLU A 253 16.62 21.88 2.27
CA GLU A 253 17.25 22.86 3.17
C GLU A 253 17.26 24.27 2.57
N LYS A 254 17.56 24.39 1.26
CA LYS A 254 17.51 25.66 0.54
C LYS A 254 16.09 26.24 0.45
N LEU A 255 15.06 25.40 0.39
CA LEU A 255 13.66 25.82 0.38
C LEU A 255 13.13 26.17 1.79
N SER A 256 13.57 25.44 2.81
CA SER A 256 13.19 25.71 4.20
C SER A 256 13.73 27.05 4.71
N ASN A 257 14.92 27.47 4.25
CA ASN A 257 15.50 28.77 4.59
C ASN A 257 14.82 29.96 3.89
N LEU A 258 13.97 29.73 2.88
CA LEU A 258 13.23 30.79 2.18
C LEU A 258 11.83 31.07 2.78
N ALA A 259 11.32 30.21 3.66
CA ALA A 259 9.93 30.28 4.16
C ALA A 259 9.79 30.88 5.58
N GLY A 260 10.87 31.43 6.14
CA GLY A 260 10.97 31.77 7.57
C GLY A 260 10.73 33.22 7.97
N THR A 261 9.76 33.96 7.42
CA THR A 261 9.38 35.29 7.98
C THR A 261 7.95 35.72 7.62
N TYR A 262 6.89 34.99 8.00
CA TYR A 262 5.54 35.60 8.12
C TYR A 262 4.72 34.91 9.22
N ALA A 263 4.60 35.57 10.38
CA ALA A 263 3.68 35.21 11.45
C ALA A 263 2.35 35.97 11.25
N PRO A 264 1.19 35.31 11.20
CA PRO A 264 -0.10 36.01 11.10
C PRO A 264 -0.58 36.49 12.49
N PRO A 265 -1.20 37.69 12.58
CA PRO A 265 -1.71 38.23 13.84
C PRO A 265 -3.06 37.61 14.22
N ASN A 266 -3.18 37.25 15.50
CA ASN A 266 -4.43 36.85 16.14
C ASN A 266 -5.35 38.07 16.32
N LEU A 267 -6.46 38.08 15.57
CA LEU A 267 -7.62 38.94 15.80
C LEU A 267 -8.81 38.00 15.98
N PHE A 268 -9.37 37.91 17.19
CA PHE A 268 -10.82 37.94 17.44
C PHE A 268 -11.07 37.99 18.95
N GLY A 269 -11.59 39.14 19.37
CA GLY A 269 -11.91 39.49 20.75
C GLY A 269 -13.30 39.04 21.18
N ASN A 270 -13.41 38.90 22.50
CA ASN A 270 -14.63 38.67 23.27
C ASN A 270 -15.59 39.87 23.22
N GLY A 271 -16.90 39.58 23.14
CA GLY A 271 -18.00 40.51 23.37
C GLY A 271 -18.92 40.04 24.51
N ASN A 272 -18.69 40.66 25.67
CA ASN A 272 -19.58 41.11 26.75
C ASN A 272 -21.03 40.58 26.93
N GLY A 273 -21.39 40.28 28.19
CA GLY A 273 -22.77 40.15 28.68
C GLY A 273 -22.83 40.07 30.21
N GLN A 274 -23.21 41.18 30.86
CA GLN A 274 -23.28 41.40 32.31
C GLN A 274 -24.45 40.66 33.00
N SER A 275 -24.27 40.21 34.24
CA SER A 275 -25.10 40.65 35.38
C SER A 275 -24.56 40.20 36.75
N SER A 276 -24.28 41.23 37.57
CA SER A 276 -24.39 41.36 39.02
C SER A 276 -25.06 40.22 39.81
N THR A 277 -24.40 39.74 40.87
CA THR A 277 -24.81 40.00 42.27
C THR A 277 -23.67 39.72 43.25
N GLN A 278 -23.61 40.55 44.30
CA GLN A 278 -22.58 40.57 45.33
C GLN A 278 -22.71 39.36 46.28
N ASN A 279 -21.58 38.83 46.76
CA ASN A 279 -21.44 38.50 48.18
C ASN A 279 -19.97 38.36 48.60
N LYS A 280 -19.59 39.22 49.56
CA LYS A 280 -18.33 39.19 50.31
C LYS A 280 -18.35 38.00 51.27
N ARG A 281 -17.25 37.24 51.37
CA ARG A 281 -16.74 36.74 52.65
C ARG A 281 -15.23 36.43 52.54
N LYS A 282 -14.50 37.11 53.42
CA LYS A 282 -13.12 36.84 53.84
C LYS A 282 -13.03 35.44 54.46
N VAL A 283 -11.86 34.79 54.38
CA VAL A 283 -11.07 34.31 55.55
C VAL A 283 -10.02 33.27 55.12
N SER A 284 -8.82 33.46 55.68
CA SER A 284 -7.72 32.52 55.92
C SER A 284 -6.77 32.13 54.78
N SER A 285 -5.76 33.00 54.65
CA SER A 285 -4.37 32.66 54.34
C SER A 285 -3.74 31.95 55.54
N ASN A 286 -3.00 30.87 55.33
CA ASN A 286 -1.82 30.58 56.14
C ASN A 286 -0.73 29.88 55.30
N GLN A 287 0.33 30.65 55.05
CA GLN A 287 1.66 30.20 54.65
C GLN A 287 2.48 29.78 55.90
N PHE A 288 3.70 29.30 55.64
CA PHE A 288 4.83 29.03 56.55
C PHE A 288 4.97 27.60 57.10
N HIS A 289 6.17 27.01 57.16
CA HIS A 289 7.42 27.07 56.36
C HIS A 289 8.28 25.88 56.88
N HIS A 290 9.11 25.31 56.00
CA HIS A 290 10.41 24.66 56.20
C HIS A 290 10.71 23.53 57.25
N THR A 291 11.47 22.57 56.70
CA THR A 291 12.72 21.95 57.20
C THR A 291 12.75 20.67 58.05
N THR A 292 13.66 19.80 57.56
CA THR A 292 14.63 18.96 58.27
C THR A 292 14.32 17.51 58.66
N GLN A 293 15.28 16.68 58.26
CA GLN A 293 15.87 15.53 58.96
C GLN A 293 15.33 14.11 58.70
N SER A 294 16.13 13.41 57.88
CA SER A 294 16.54 12.00 58.03
C SER A 294 16.83 11.62 59.49
N PRO A 295 16.69 10.33 59.88
CA PRO A 295 17.91 9.50 59.94
C PRO A 295 17.75 8.01 59.57
N GLU A 296 18.90 7.41 59.27
CA GLU A 296 19.24 5.98 59.27
C GLU A 296 18.83 5.21 60.54
N ARG A 297 18.58 3.89 60.39
CA ARG A 297 19.28 2.74 61.04
C ARG A 297 18.39 1.48 60.98
N ARG A 298 18.81 0.42 60.29
CA ARG A 298 19.68 -0.72 60.69
C ARG A 298 18.99 -1.79 61.58
N SER A 299 18.90 -2.99 60.98
CA SER A 299 19.26 -4.31 61.53
C SER A 299 18.42 -4.96 62.64
N ARG A 300 17.76 -6.09 62.31
CA ARG A 300 18.05 -7.48 62.76
C ARG A 300 16.92 -8.40 62.28
N ASP A 301 17.14 -9.52 61.60
CA ASP A 301 17.89 -10.76 61.90
C ASP A 301 16.98 -11.86 62.47
N ASP A 302 17.31 -13.10 62.09
CA ASP A 302 16.77 -14.42 62.43
C ASP A 302 15.48 -14.92 61.74
N SER A 303 15.38 -16.14 61.17
CA SER A 303 16.31 -17.22 60.80
C SER A 303 15.47 -18.41 60.29
N ASP A 304 16.17 -19.42 59.74
CA ASP A 304 15.78 -20.78 59.35
C ASP A 304 15.01 -21.01 58.04
N ASP A 305 15.48 -21.71 57.00
CA ASP A 305 16.44 -22.82 56.75
C ASP A 305 15.66 -24.00 56.16
N SER A 306 16.02 -24.41 54.93
CA SER A 306 15.99 -25.78 54.37
C SER A 306 16.03 -25.77 52.82
N ASP A 307 17.17 -26.26 52.31
CA ASP A 307 17.42 -27.00 51.05
C ASP A 307 17.47 -26.32 49.67
N PRO A 308 18.64 -26.36 48.99
CA PRO A 308 18.76 -26.18 47.55
C PRO A 308 18.89 -27.55 46.84
N ARG A 309 17.90 -27.92 46.01
CA ARG A 309 18.07 -28.99 45.02
C ARG A 309 18.57 -28.44 43.69
N GLU A 310 19.70 -28.98 43.29
CA GLU A 310 20.37 -28.88 42.00
C GLU A 310 19.39 -28.88 40.82
N SER A 311 19.46 -27.86 39.97
CA SER A 311 18.85 -27.90 38.63
C SER A 311 19.92 -27.70 37.58
N ALA A 312 20.04 -28.73 36.75
CA ALA A 312 21.04 -28.94 35.74
C ALA A 312 21.06 -27.84 34.67
N THR A 313 22.28 -27.45 34.30
CA THR A 313 22.62 -26.53 33.22
C THR A 313 22.27 -27.18 31.87
N PHE A 314 21.19 -26.75 31.24
CA PHE A 314 20.80 -27.21 29.90
C PHE A 314 21.42 -26.28 28.83
N VAL A 315 22.35 -26.82 28.05
CA VAL A 315 22.96 -26.16 26.88
C VAL A 315 21.97 -26.18 25.72
N PRO A 316 21.57 -25.04 25.13
CA PRO A 316 20.64 -25.04 24.00
C PRO A 316 21.35 -25.33 22.68
N ALA A 317 21.04 -26.49 22.09
CA ALA A 317 21.47 -26.88 20.76
C ALA A 317 20.90 -25.96 19.66
N GLN A 318 21.77 -25.52 18.75
CA GLN A 318 21.42 -24.72 17.58
C GLN A 318 20.63 -25.54 16.55
N GLY A 319 19.30 -25.49 16.65
CA GLY A 319 18.40 -25.97 15.60
C GLY A 319 18.18 -24.91 14.53
N ASN A 320 18.61 -25.20 13.29
CA ASN A 320 18.28 -24.43 12.08
C ASN A 320 16.76 -24.33 11.90
N LYS A 321 16.18 -23.19 12.29
CA LYS A 321 14.75 -22.90 12.12
C LYS A 321 14.50 -22.47 10.67
N ARG A 322 13.67 -23.25 9.98
CA ARG A 322 13.09 -22.92 8.67
C ARG A 322 12.44 -21.53 8.75
N ALA A 323 12.78 -20.65 7.80
CA ALA A 323 12.25 -19.30 7.70
C ALA A 323 10.71 -19.34 7.68
N ARG A 324 10.09 -18.84 8.75
CA ARG A 324 8.63 -18.69 8.83
C ARG A 324 8.19 -17.77 7.70
N THR A 325 7.23 -18.25 6.92
CA THR A 325 6.57 -17.52 5.84
C THR A 325 6.10 -16.16 6.35
N LEU A 326 6.64 -15.10 5.75
CA LEU A 326 6.27 -13.72 6.04
C LEU A 326 4.76 -13.55 5.87
N SER A 327 4.14 -12.76 6.77
CA SER A 327 2.70 -12.59 6.75
C SER A 327 2.24 -11.96 5.41
N PRO A 328 1.07 -12.33 4.88
CA PRO A 328 0.57 -11.81 3.61
C PRO A 328 0.54 -10.27 3.51
N ARG A 329 0.42 -9.57 4.65
CA ARG A 329 0.45 -8.11 4.72
C ARG A 329 1.84 -7.50 4.53
N SER A 330 2.91 -8.14 5.01
CA SER A 330 4.26 -7.62 4.78
C SER A 330 4.69 -7.83 3.33
N ALA A 331 4.31 -8.96 2.73
CA ALA A 331 4.51 -9.21 1.31
C ALA A 331 3.79 -8.17 0.42
N LYS A 332 2.57 -7.73 0.81
CA LYS A 332 1.84 -6.68 0.10
C LYS A 332 2.56 -5.31 0.18
N ARG A 333 3.07 -4.92 1.36
CA ARG A 333 3.84 -3.68 1.53
C ARG A 333 5.13 -3.68 0.70
N ASP A 334 5.83 -4.81 0.65
CA ASP A 334 7.06 -4.94 -0.16
C ASP A 334 6.78 -4.84 -1.66
N LEU A 335 5.64 -5.37 -2.12
CA LEU A 335 5.22 -5.25 -3.52
C LEU A 335 4.78 -3.83 -3.87
N GLU A 336 4.06 -3.13 -2.98
CA GLU A 336 3.68 -1.73 -3.17
C GLU A 336 4.92 -0.81 -3.20
N ALA A 337 5.89 -1.02 -2.31
CA ALA A 337 7.16 -0.29 -2.32
C ALA A 337 7.94 -0.50 -3.63
N LYS A 338 8.01 -1.74 -4.13
CA LYS A 338 8.63 -2.06 -5.43
C LYS A 338 7.89 -1.42 -6.61
N ARG A 339 6.56 -1.29 -6.53
CA ARG A 339 5.75 -0.63 -7.58
C ARG A 339 6.02 0.87 -7.63
N LEU A 340 6.07 1.53 -6.47
CA LEU A 340 6.40 2.95 -6.36
C LEU A 340 7.82 3.25 -6.88
N GLU A 341 8.79 2.38 -6.58
CA GLU A 341 10.16 2.54 -7.08
C GLU A 341 10.25 2.44 -8.61
N ARG A 342 9.47 1.54 -9.23
CA ARG A 342 9.41 1.41 -10.70
C ARG A 342 8.81 2.66 -11.36
N GLU A 343 7.76 3.24 -10.78
CA GLU A 343 7.20 4.51 -11.27
C GLU A 343 8.20 5.65 -11.15
N ARG A 344 8.90 5.75 -10.01
CA ARG A 344 9.94 6.77 -9.81
C ARG A 344 11.05 6.64 -10.86
N ARG A 345 11.49 5.41 -11.15
CA ARG A 345 12.51 5.15 -12.19
C ARG A 345 12.01 5.50 -13.60
N LYS A 346 10.72 5.27 -13.88
CA LYS A 346 10.12 5.64 -15.17
C LYS A 346 10.07 7.15 -15.35
N LYS A 347 9.70 7.89 -14.30
CA LYS A 347 9.68 9.37 -14.30
C LYS A 347 11.08 9.97 -14.45
N GLU A 348 12.07 9.44 -13.74
CA GLU A 348 13.47 9.87 -13.88
C GLU A 348 14.03 9.63 -15.29
N LYS A 349 13.73 8.48 -15.91
CA LYS A 349 14.14 8.23 -17.31
C LYS A 349 13.52 9.23 -18.29
N GLN A 350 12.26 9.62 -18.06
CA GLN A 350 11.60 10.64 -18.90
C GLN A 350 12.24 12.01 -18.71
N GLU A 351 12.59 12.37 -17.48
CA GLU A 351 13.26 13.63 -17.17
C GLU A 351 14.68 13.69 -17.74
N GLN A 352 15.45 12.60 -17.66
CA GLN A 352 16.76 12.49 -18.30
C GLN A 352 16.66 12.67 -19.82
N LYS A 353 15.73 11.95 -20.48
CA LYS A 353 15.51 12.14 -21.91
C LYS A 353 15.17 13.59 -22.28
N LEU A 354 14.40 14.28 -21.43
CA LEU A 354 14.07 15.68 -21.64
C LEU A 354 15.29 16.59 -21.46
N GLN A 355 16.16 16.29 -20.49
CA GLN A 355 17.43 17.01 -20.29
C GLN A 355 18.41 16.77 -21.44
N ASP A 356 18.60 15.53 -21.87
CA ASP A 356 19.48 15.18 -23.00
C ASP A 356 19.01 15.88 -24.28
N TRP A 357 17.68 15.96 -24.48
CA TRP A 357 17.09 16.71 -25.58
C TRP A 357 17.36 18.21 -25.48
N ARG A 358 17.27 18.80 -24.28
CA ARG A 358 17.61 20.22 -24.06
C ARG A 358 19.10 20.48 -24.27
N GLN A 359 19.98 19.59 -23.79
CA GLN A 359 21.43 19.69 -23.99
C GLN A 359 21.78 19.57 -25.46
N SER A 360 21.24 18.58 -26.17
CA SER A 360 21.45 18.44 -27.62
C SER A 360 21.01 19.69 -28.39
N ARG A 361 19.91 20.32 -27.96
CA ARG A 361 19.45 21.59 -28.54
C ARG A 361 20.39 22.75 -28.21
N HIS A 362 20.91 22.80 -26.99
CA HIS A 362 21.88 23.81 -26.57
C HIS A 362 23.22 23.64 -27.29
N ASP A 363 23.74 22.41 -27.39
CA ASP A 363 24.98 22.10 -28.09
C ASP A 363 24.88 22.40 -29.58
N ARG A 364 23.72 22.08 -30.19
CA ARG A 364 23.45 22.46 -31.58
C ARG A 364 23.45 23.98 -31.75
N LEU A 365 22.81 24.71 -30.83
CA LEU A 365 22.80 26.16 -30.85
C LEU A 365 24.22 26.72 -30.69
N MET A 366 24.99 26.26 -29.69
CA MET A 366 26.37 26.70 -29.45
C MET A 366 27.30 26.39 -30.62
N LYS A 367 27.11 25.25 -31.28
CA LYS A 367 27.85 24.90 -32.50
C LYS A 367 27.49 25.84 -33.66
N GLU A 368 26.22 26.19 -33.81
CA GLU A 368 25.77 27.18 -34.81
C GLU A 368 26.33 28.58 -34.50
N THR A 369 26.38 28.99 -33.24
CA THR A 369 26.98 30.27 -32.84
C THR A 369 28.49 30.32 -33.08
N LEU A 370 29.23 29.27 -32.71
CA LEU A 370 30.68 29.19 -32.93
C LEU A 370 31.03 29.08 -34.41
N GLN A 371 30.23 28.34 -35.18
CA GLN A 371 30.41 28.22 -36.62
C GLN A 371 30.07 29.54 -37.33
N GLY A 372 29.09 30.31 -36.85
CA GLY A 372 28.77 31.65 -37.36
C GLY A 372 29.88 32.68 -37.11
N PHE A 373 30.64 32.58 -36.02
CA PHE A 373 31.72 33.53 -35.70
C PHE A 373 33.06 33.27 -36.40
N SER A 374 33.32 32.03 -36.84
CA SER A 374 34.58 31.70 -37.54
C SER A 374 34.53 31.87 -39.06
N SER A 375 33.35 32.05 -39.66
CA SER A 375 33.22 32.17 -41.13
C SER A 375 33.11 33.61 -41.65
N GLU A 376 33.22 34.65 -40.81
CA GLU A 376 32.93 36.03 -41.21
C GLU A 376 34.15 36.96 -41.41
N THR A 377 35.40 36.47 -41.32
CA THR A 377 36.61 37.30 -41.53
C THR A 377 37.58 36.82 -42.61
N GLN A 378 37.26 35.76 -43.36
CA GLN A 378 37.95 35.42 -44.61
C GLN A 378 36.93 35.19 -45.72
N ASN A 379 36.29 36.27 -46.18
CA ASN A 379 35.96 36.50 -47.59
C ASN A 379 35.33 37.89 -47.73
N GLY A 380 36.17 38.91 -47.62
CA GLY A 380 35.95 40.10 -48.41
C GLY A 380 36.36 39.77 -49.84
N HIS A 381 35.39 39.59 -50.73
CA HIS A 381 35.16 40.36 -51.95
C HIS A 381 34.60 39.51 -53.08
N GLY A 382 33.49 39.97 -53.66
CA GLY A 382 33.09 39.52 -54.99
C GLY A 382 31.61 39.60 -55.26
N GLN A 383 31.08 40.82 -55.39
CA GLN A 383 30.09 41.03 -56.43
C GLN A 383 30.74 40.63 -57.77
N SER A 384 30.37 39.47 -58.30
CA SER A 384 30.44 39.26 -59.74
C SER A 384 29.02 39.31 -60.27
N ILE A 385 28.75 40.41 -60.97
CA ILE A 385 27.94 40.41 -62.17
C ILE A 385 28.31 39.17 -63.02
N PRO A 386 27.33 38.46 -63.60
CA PRO A 386 27.51 37.09 -64.06
C PRO A 386 28.05 37.04 -65.48
N THR A 387 29.14 36.30 -65.76
CA THR A 387 29.31 35.66 -67.08
C THR A 387 30.38 34.55 -67.06
N GLN A 388 29.87 33.31 -67.13
CA GLN A 388 30.29 32.20 -68.02
C GLN A 388 31.72 31.59 -67.96
N PRO A 389 31.87 30.34 -68.42
CA PRO A 389 32.90 29.40 -68.00
C PRO A 389 34.02 29.23 -69.03
N ASN A 390 35.24 28.91 -68.57
CA ASN A 390 36.22 28.10 -69.29
C ASN A 390 37.35 27.75 -68.29
N VAL A 391 37.49 26.51 -67.81
CA VAL A 391 38.07 25.30 -68.44
C VAL A 391 39.61 25.36 -68.50
N TYR A 392 40.21 24.25 -68.03
CA TYR A 392 41.63 23.82 -68.03
C TYR A 392 42.48 24.44 -66.91
N ASP A 393 43.03 23.68 -65.94
CA ASP A 393 43.86 22.45 -66.01
C ASP A 393 45.19 22.69 -66.72
N ILE A 394 46.24 22.01 -66.24
CA ILE A 394 47.66 22.00 -66.66
C ILE A 394 48.53 22.90 -65.75
N ASN A 395 49.25 22.33 -64.77
CA ASN A 395 50.57 21.67 -64.86
C ASN A 395 51.69 22.56 -65.40
N ASP A 396 52.87 22.37 -64.81
CA ASP A 396 54.25 22.64 -65.28
C ASP A 396 55.03 23.18 -64.06
N GLU A 397 55.90 22.40 -63.39
CA GLU A 397 57.20 21.90 -63.88
C GLU A 397 57.82 22.92 -64.83
N ASP A 398 58.96 23.54 -64.53
CA ASP A 398 60.26 22.93 -64.80
C ASP A 398 61.26 24.10 -64.88
N LEU A 399 62.54 23.80 -64.65
CA LEU A 399 63.77 24.34 -65.28
C LEU A 399 63.75 25.74 -65.96
N THR A 400 64.73 26.65 -65.83
CA THR A 400 66.19 26.60 -66.02
C THR A 400 66.74 27.96 -65.51
N ASP A 401 67.94 28.09 -64.96
CA ASP A 401 69.27 28.18 -65.60
C ASP A 401 69.46 29.38 -66.57
N ASP A 402 70.71 29.88 -66.59
CA ASP A 402 71.30 31.01 -67.34
C ASP A 402 71.15 32.41 -66.68
N ASP A 403 72.20 32.94 -66.04
CA ASP A 403 73.31 33.72 -66.65
C ASP A 403 72.82 34.92 -67.46
N ASP A 404 72.99 36.13 -66.94
CA ASP A 404 73.84 37.14 -67.58
C ASP A 404 73.85 38.47 -66.79
N ASP A 405 75.02 39.09 -66.83
CA ASP A 405 75.43 40.36 -66.23
C ASP A 405 74.44 41.51 -66.48
N ASP A 406 74.04 42.20 -65.40
CA ASP A 406 73.80 43.64 -65.45
C ASP A 406 74.17 44.27 -64.10
N ASP A 407 75.31 44.94 -64.09
CA ASP A 407 75.87 45.70 -62.98
C ASP A 407 75.02 46.98 -62.78
N ASP A 408 73.79 46.81 -62.27
CA ASP A 408 72.87 47.91 -61.98
C ASP A 408 73.24 48.55 -60.62
N PRO A 409 73.75 49.80 -60.60
CA PRO A 409 74.09 50.50 -59.37
C PRO A 409 72.87 50.78 -58.46
N GLN A 410 71.62 50.62 -58.91
CA GLN A 410 70.44 50.73 -58.05
C GLN A 410 70.20 49.52 -57.15
N ALA A 411 70.56 48.30 -57.59
CA ALA A 411 70.39 47.09 -56.79
C ALA A 411 71.31 47.07 -55.54
N LYS A 412 72.49 47.70 -55.63
CA LYS A 412 73.43 47.84 -54.51
C LYS A 412 72.95 48.84 -53.46
N GLU A 413 72.23 49.90 -53.83
CA GLU A 413 71.66 50.85 -52.86
C GLU A 413 70.44 50.25 -52.13
N GLU A 414 69.60 49.47 -52.81
CA GLU A 414 68.45 48.80 -52.20
C GLU A 414 68.88 47.66 -51.26
N ALA A 415 69.92 46.91 -51.62
CA ALA A 415 70.54 45.91 -50.73
C ALA A 415 71.09 46.56 -49.46
N ALA A 416 71.76 47.72 -49.57
CA ALA A 416 72.26 48.46 -48.41
C ALA A 416 71.13 48.98 -47.50
N ARG A 417 69.99 49.40 -48.05
CA ARG A 417 68.80 49.79 -47.25
C ARG A 417 68.17 48.58 -46.56
N ARG A 418 68.13 47.42 -47.22
CA ARG A 418 67.62 46.17 -46.64
C ARG A 418 68.52 45.68 -45.50
N GLU A 419 69.83 45.76 -45.66
CA GLU A 419 70.79 45.40 -44.62
C GLU A 419 70.73 46.35 -43.41
N ALA A 420 70.53 47.66 -43.62
CA ALA A 420 70.34 48.61 -42.52
C ALA A 420 69.04 48.35 -41.73
N LEU A 421 67.97 47.93 -42.38
CA LEU A 421 66.71 47.50 -41.73
C LEU A 421 66.89 46.19 -40.94
N ILE A 422 67.65 45.24 -41.48
CA ILE A 422 67.97 43.99 -40.78
C ILE A 422 68.90 44.26 -39.59
N ALA A 423 69.87 45.17 -39.72
CA ALA A 423 70.77 45.55 -38.64
C ALA A 423 70.05 46.28 -37.50
N SER A 424 69.13 47.20 -37.82
CA SER A 424 68.29 47.87 -36.81
C SER A 424 67.29 46.92 -36.14
N SER A 425 66.75 45.93 -36.87
CA SER A 425 65.95 44.85 -36.29
C SER A 425 66.77 43.95 -35.35
N ARG A 426 68.02 43.63 -35.71
CA ARG A 426 68.95 42.86 -34.85
C ARG A 426 69.32 43.61 -33.57
N MET A 427 69.57 44.91 -33.64
CA MET A 427 69.80 45.72 -32.43
C MET A 427 68.56 45.75 -31.52
N LYS A 428 67.35 45.83 -32.09
CA LYS A 428 66.11 45.84 -31.31
C LYS A 428 65.80 44.49 -30.66
N LEU A 429 66.16 43.38 -31.30
CA LEU A 429 66.09 42.05 -30.70
C LEU A 429 67.11 41.87 -29.56
N ALA A 430 68.34 42.37 -29.73
CA ALA A 430 69.35 42.33 -28.67
C ALA A 430 68.91 43.13 -27.43
N GLN A 431 68.23 44.27 -27.62
CA GLN A 431 67.67 45.05 -26.52
C GLN A 431 66.52 44.34 -25.80
N LEU A 432 65.67 43.57 -26.52
CA LEU A 432 64.63 42.75 -25.91
C LEU A 432 65.19 41.50 -25.21
N GLU A 433 66.34 40.98 -25.64
CA GLU A 433 67.05 39.89 -24.96
C GLU A 433 67.68 40.35 -23.63
N GLU A 434 68.08 41.62 -23.53
CA GLU A 434 68.61 42.19 -22.27
C GLU A 434 67.51 42.38 -21.20
N ASP A 435 66.26 42.63 -21.61
CA ASP A 435 65.09 42.74 -20.72
C ASP A 435 64.42 41.39 -20.39
N ARG A 436 64.78 40.33 -21.12
CA ARG A 436 64.28 38.97 -20.89
C ARG A 436 64.43 38.44 -19.45
N PRO A 437 65.59 38.59 -18.76
CA PRO A 437 65.71 38.11 -17.37
C PRO A 437 64.79 38.84 -16.38
N LEU A 438 64.46 40.12 -16.61
CA LEU A 438 63.51 40.86 -15.77
C LEU A 438 62.09 40.33 -15.95
N TRP A 439 61.69 39.98 -17.18
CA TRP A 439 60.40 39.35 -17.45
C TRP A 439 60.32 37.91 -16.93
N GLU A 440 61.40 37.13 -17.04
CA GLU A 440 61.45 35.76 -16.50
C GLU A 440 61.41 35.73 -14.97
N ALA A 441 62.02 36.71 -14.29
CA ALA A 441 61.94 36.85 -12.84
C ALA A 441 60.51 37.25 -12.40
N ALA A 442 59.90 38.24 -13.07
CA ALA A 442 58.52 38.65 -12.81
C ALA A 442 57.50 37.54 -13.12
N ALA A 443 57.74 36.74 -14.16
CA ALA A 443 56.91 35.59 -14.49
C ALA A 443 57.02 34.48 -13.43
N ARG A 444 58.23 34.20 -12.92
CA ARG A 444 58.43 33.25 -11.81
C ARG A 444 57.75 33.70 -10.51
N GLU A 445 57.81 34.99 -10.19
CA GLU A 445 57.14 35.51 -9.00
C GLU A 445 55.62 35.40 -9.09
N ARG A 446 55.02 35.70 -10.25
CA ARG A 446 53.57 35.50 -10.46
C ARG A 446 53.16 34.05 -10.32
N LEU A 447 53.94 33.13 -10.88
CA LEU A 447 53.66 31.70 -10.79
C LEU A 447 53.73 31.22 -9.32
N ALA A 448 54.71 31.67 -8.55
CA ALA A 448 54.82 31.35 -7.13
C ALA A 448 53.66 31.92 -6.30
N GLN A 449 53.20 33.13 -6.61
CA GLN A 449 52.03 33.73 -5.96
C GLN A 449 50.73 33.01 -6.33
N GLU A 450 50.56 32.61 -7.60
CA GLU A 450 49.41 31.83 -8.07
C GLU A 450 49.38 30.45 -7.39
N GLU A 451 50.52 29.77 -7.27
CA GLU A 451 50.62 28.48 -6.58
C GLU A 451 50.28 28.60 -5.08
N ALA A 452 50.75 29.65 -4.42
CA ALA A 452 50.43 29.92 -3.01
C ALA A 452 48.93 30.24 -2.80
N GLN A 453 48.34 31.04 -3.69
CA GLN A 453 46.90 31.34 -3.66
C GLN A 453 46.07 30.10 -3.97
N GLU A 454 46.49 29.27 -4.93
CA GLU A 454 45.82 28.01 -5.25
C GLU A 454 45.89 27.02 -4.08
N ALA A 455 47.05 26.90 -3.41
CA ALA A 455 47.21 26.07 -2.23
C ALA A 455 46.32 26.53 -1.07
N ALA A 456 46.25 27.85 -0.81
CA ALA A 456 45.36 28.42 0.20
C ALA A 456 43.87 28.20 -0.16
N ALA A 457 43.50 28.36 -1.43
CA ALA A 457 42.15 28.10 -1.91
C ALA A 457 41.77 26.61 -1.77
N ARG A 458 42.71 25.69 -2.01
CA ARG A 458 42.52 24.25 -1.81
C ARG A 458 42.27 23.91 -0.34
N GLN A 459 43.06 24.46 0.58
CA GLN A 459 42.86 24.26 2.03
C GLN A 459 41.51 24.82 2.50
N ALA A 460 41.16 26.05 2.12
CA ALA A 460 39.88 26.66 2.48
C ALA A 460 38.68 25.87 1.92
N ALA A 461 38.81 25.31 0.71
CA ALA A 461 37.79 24.45 0.12
C ALA A 461 37.66 23.11 0.87
N GLU A 462 38.77 22.54 1.33
CA GLU A 462 38.78 21.31 2.14
C GLU A 462 38.13 21.52 3.51
N ASP A 463 38.48 22.60 4.22
CA ASP A 463 37.90 22.95 5.51
C ASP A 463 36.39 23.21 5.41
N ARG A 464 35.96 23.95 4.37
CA ARG A 464 34.54 24.18 4.12
C ARG A 464 33.79 22.88 3.83
N ARG A 465 34.43 21.94 3.11
CA ARG A 465 33.86 20.62 2.84
C ARG A 465 33.77 19.78 4.12
N ALA A 466 34.77 19.85 4.99
CA ALA A 466 34.77 19.17 6.28
C ALA A 466 33.66 19.71 7.21
N GLN A 467 33.49 21.03 7.29
CA GLN A 467 32.43 21.67 8.07
C GLN A 467 31.03 21.31 7.55
N ALA A 468 30.80 21.41 6.23
CA ALA A 468 29.53 21.02 5.63
C ALA A 468 29.20 19.52 5.84
N ALA A 469 30.22 18.66 5.81
CA ALA A 469 30.04 17.24 6.10
C ALA A 469 29.69 16.97 7.58
N ALA A 470 30.28 17.73 8.51
CA ALA A 470 29.98 17.64 9.94
C ALA A 470 28.55 18.13 10.24
N GLU A 471 28.15 19.27 9.68
CA GLU A 471 26.80 19.83 9.82
C GLU A 471 25.74 18.89 9.24
N ARG A 472 25.98 18.32 8.05
CA ARG A 472 25.07 17.34 7.44
C ARG A 472 24.91 16.09 8.30
N LYS A 473 25.99 15.61 8.92
CA LYS A 473 25.96 14.45 9.83
C LYS A 473 25.18 14.76 11.12
N GLU A 474 25.28 15.98 11.63
CA GLU A 474 24.50 16.41 12.80
C GLU A 474 23.00 16.55 12.46
N ALA A 475 22.68 17.19 11.33
CA ALA A 475 21.31 17.31 10.84
C ALA A 475 20.66 15.94 10.61
N GLU A 476 21.40 14.98 10.04
CA GLU A 476 20.92 13.60 9.87
C GLU A 476 20.64 12.92 11.21
N ARG A 477 21.50 13.12 12.22
CA ARG A 477 21.27 12.58 13.58
C ARG A 477 20.02 13.18 14.23
N GLN A 478 19.82 14.49 14.13
CA GLN A 478 18.64 15.16 14.67
C GLN A 478 17.35 14.72 13.96
N ALA A 479 17.37 14.62 12.63
CA ALA A 479 16.23 14.13 11.85
C ALA A 479 15.88 12.67 12.17
N ALA A 480 16.90 11.81 12.32
CA ALA A 480 16.71 10.41 12.71
C ALA A 480 16.11 10.29 14.13
N GLU A 481 16.53 11.14 15.06
CA GLU A 481 16.00 11.17 16.42
C GLU A 481 14.54 11.65 16.46
N GLN A 482 14.20 12.72 15.74
CA GLN A 482 12.82 13.20 15.63
C GLN A 482 11.90 12.13 15.03
N ARG A 483 12.34 11.46 13.96
CA ARG A 483 11.59 10.37 13.34
C ARG A 483 11.37 9.21 14.31
N ARG A 484 12.39 8.84 15.10
CA ARG A 484 12.27 7.80 16.14
C ARG A 484 11.26 8.20 17.21
N ARG A 485 11.25 9.47 17.63
CA ARG A 485 10.30 9.99 18.64
C ARG A 485 8.86 10.02 18.12
N GLU A 486 8.66 10.41 16.86
CA GLU A 486 7.33 10.38 16.25
C GLU A 486 6.83 8.95 16.07
N GLU A 487 7.67 8.04 15.59
CA GLU A 487 7.33 6.63 15.45
C GLU A 487 6.97 5.99 16.81
N GLN A 488 7.69 6.33 17.88
CA GLN A 488 7.34 5.91 19.24
C GLN A 488 5.97 6.43 19.66
N ARG A 489 5.69 7.73 19.46
CA ARG A 489 4.37 8.31 19.77
C ARG A 489 3.24 7.66 18.97
N GLN A 490 3.47 7.29 17.71
CA GLN A 490 2.47 6.61 16.90
C GLN A 490 2.25 5.18 17.39
N ARG A 491 3.32 4.44 17.69
CA ARG A 491 3.23 3.08 18.26
C ARG A 491 2.52 3.07 19.60
N GLU A 492 2.83 4.01 20.49
CA GLU A 492 2.15 4.14 21.79
C GLU A 492 0.66 4.41 21.64
N LYS A 493 0.26 5.29 20.69
CA LYS A 493 -1.16 5.56 20.39
C LYS A 493 -1.86 4.33 19.82
N GLU A 494 -1.22 3.62 18.89
CA GLU A 494 -1.79 2.40 18.29
C GLU A 494 -1.93 1.29 19.33
N ASP A 495 -0.92 1.08 20.18
CA ASP A 495 -0.95 0.10 21.26
C ASP A 495 -2.00 0.46 22.32
N ALA A 496 -2.16 1.74 22.66
CA ALA A 496 -3.21 2.20 23.57
C ALA A 496 -4.61 1.92 23.00
N LEU A 497 -4.85 2.26 21.73
CA LEU A 497 -6.12 1.98 21.05
C LEU A 497 -6.39 0.47 20.96
N ARG A 498 -5.35 -0.32 20.71
CA ARG A 498 -5.45 -1.79 20.67
C ARG A 498 -5.83 -2.35 22.04
N ARG A 499 -5.19 -1.90 23.12
CA ARG A 499 -5.51 -2.33 24.49
C ARG A 499 -6.94 -1.95 24.85
N GLU A 500 -7.40 -0.76 24.48
CA GLU A 500 -8.78 -0.34 24.70
C GLU A 500 -9.78 -1.28 23.99
N ARG A 501 -9.54 -1.61 22.72
CA ARG A 501 -10.36 -2.58 21.97
C ARG A 501 -10.36 -3.97 22.60
N GLU A 502 -9.20 -4.44 23.07
CA GLU A 502 -9.10 -5.74 23.74
C GLU A 502 -9.84 -5.75 25.09
N VAL A 503 -9.77 -4.66 25.85
CA VAL A 503 -10.52 -4.49 27.11
C VAL A 503 -12.03 -4.47 26.82
N LYS A 504 -12.48 -3.70 25.83
CA LYS A 504 -13.89 -3.66 25.40
C LYS A 504 -14.38 -5.05 24.98
N LYS A 505 -13.60 -5.77 24.17
CA LYS A 505 -13.94 -7.13 23.75
C LYS A 505 -14.03 -8.11 24.92
N LYS A 506 -13.08 -8.04 25.87
CA LYS A 506 -13.12 -8.87 27.09
C LYS A 506 -14.34 -8.55 27.95
N GLN A 507 -14.71 -7.29 28.09
CA GLN A 507 -15.92 -6.87 28.80
C GLN A 507 -17.19 -7.41 28.12
N GLN A 508 -17.30 -7.29 26.79
CA GLN A 508 -18.43 -7.85 26.03
C GLN A 508 -18.50 -9.38 26.19
N GLN A 509 -17.38 -10.08 26.06
CA GLN A 509 -17.32 -11.54 26.27
C GLN A 509 -17.71 -11.94 27.70
N ARG A 510 -17.31 -11.13 28.69
CA ARG A 510 -17.72 -11.35 30.10
C ARG A 510 -19.23 -11.28 30.27
N PHE A 511 -19.95 -10.50 29.45
CA PHE A 511 -21.41 -10.44 29.49
C PHE A 511 -22.10 -11.44 28.55
N ALA A 512 -21.39 -12.03 27.59
CA ALA A 512 -21.92 -13.02 26.66
C ALA A 512 -22.16 -14.41 27.28
N HIS A 513 -21.33 -14.83 28.24
CA HIS A 513 -21.32 -16.23 28.71
C HIS A 513 -21.97 -16.43 30.09
N GLY A 514 -22.92 -17.34 30.24
CA GLY A 514 -23.51 -17.72 31.52
C GLY A 514 -24.93 -17.18 31.73
N PRO A 515 -25.60 -17.51 32.83
CA PRO A 515 -27.00 -17.13 33.05
C PRO A 515 -27.14 -15.61 33.10
N TRP A 516 -28.18 -15.10 32.44
CA TRP A 516 -28.50 -13.69 32.43
C TRP A 516 -29.46 -13.37 33.59
N THR A 517 -28.90 -12.84 34.69
CA THR A 517 -29.65 -12.52 35.91
C THR A 517 -29.82 -11.02 36.07
N THR A 518 -30.78 -10.59 36.90
CA THR A 518 -31.00 -9.17 37.24
C THR A 518 -29.72 -8.50 37.76
N GLN A 519 -28.97 -9.18 38.63
CA GLN A 519 -27.71 -8.66 39.18
C GLN A 519 -26.67 -8.43 38.08
N ARG A 520 -26.62 -9.31 37.08
CA ARG A 520 -25.72 -9.20 35.94
C ARG A 520 -26.13 -8.09 34.97
N ALA A 521 -27.43 -7.91 34.73
CA ALA A 521 -27.96 -6.79 33.99
C ALA A 521 -27.61 -5.45 34.69
N LEU A 522 -27.73 -5.39 36.02
CA LEU A 522 -27.34 -4.23 36.81
C LEU A 522 -25.82 -3.95 36.76
N GLU A 523 -24.98 -4.99 36.82
CA GLU A 523 -23.52 -4.84 36.71
C GLU A 523 -23.12 -4.32 35.33
N ARG A 524 -23.71 -4.87 34.25
CA ARG A 524 -23.50 -4.38 32.88
C ARG A 524 -23.93 -2.92 32.76
N TYR A 525 -25.12 -2.60 33.26
CA TYR A 525 -25.67 -1.24 33.23
C TYR A 525 -24.71 -0.24 33.88
N ARG A 526 -24.21 -0.53 35.09
CA ARG A 526 -23.25 0.32 35.80
C ARG A 526 -21.94 0.49 35.02
N THR A 527 -21.38 -0.61 34.51
CA THR A 527 -20.14 -0.60 33.73
C THR A 527 -20.28 0.26 32.47
N LEU A 528 -21.38 0.11 31.74
CA LEU A 528 -21.65 0.90 30.54
C LEU A 528 -21.95 2.36 30.89
N CYS A 529 -22.61 2.65 32.01
CA CYS A 529 -22.85 4.02 32.46
C CYS A 529 -21.55 4.79 32.68
N GLU A 530 -20.56 4.15 33.30
CA GLU A 530 -19.24 4.75 33.54
C GLU A 530 -18.49 4.96 32.22
N ALA A 531 -18.45 3.94 31.36
CA ALA A 531 -17.80 4.02 30.05
C ALA A 531 -18.46 5.10 29.16
N PHE A 532 -19.79 5.18 29.14
CA PHE A 532 -20.56 6.13 28.34
C PHE A 532 -20.38 7.58 28.82
N ASP A 533 -20.25 7.81 30.13
CA ASP A 533 -19.98 9.15 30.66
C ASP A 533 -18.52 9.57 30.43
N ALA A 534 -17.57 8.64 30.46
CA ALA A 534 -16.15 8.91 30.25
C ALA A 534 -15.77 9.12 28.77
N THR A 535 -16.48 8.46 27.84
CA THR A 535 -16.14 8.46 26.42
C THR A 535 -16.55 9.77 25.73
N LYS A 536 -15.64 10.34 24.94
CA LYS A 536 -15.94 11.46 24.03
C LYS A 536 -16.24 10.90 22.65
N PHE A 537 -17.51 10.81 22.30
CA PHE A 537 -17.95 10.35 20.98
C PHE A 537 -17.65 11.42 19.94
N SER A 538 -17.20 10.99 18.76
CA SER A 538 -16.85 11.86 17.63
C SER A 538 -17.13 11.13 16.33
N PRO A 539 -17.16 11.79 15.17
CA PRO A 539 -17.32 11.08 13.89
C PRO A 539 -16.25 10.00 13.63
N ALA A 540 -15.06 10.13 14.24
CA ALA A 540 -13.99 9.14 14.15
C ALA A 540 -14.20 7.93 15.09
N GLN A 541 -15.02 8.10 16.13
CA GLN A 541 -15.42 7.07 17.09
C GLN A 541 -16.94 7.20 17.30
N PRO A 542 -17.74 6.72 16.32
CA PRO A 542 -19.17 6.90 16.32
C PRO A 542 -19.78 6.16 17.52
N LEU A 543 -20.82 6.75 18.12
CA LEU A 543 -21.61 6.09 19.15
C LEU A 543 -22.33 4.89 18.52
N THR A 544 -22.15 3.71 19.11
CA THR A 544 -22.84 2.48 18.67
C THR A 544 -23.96 2.09 19.63
N PHE A 545 -24.99 1.41 19.13
CA PHE A 545 -26.13 0.95 19.95
C PHE A 545 -25.72 0.18 21.22
N GLU A 546 -24.67 -0.65 21.14
CA GLU A 546 -24.18 -1.48 22.25
C GLU A 546 -23.48 -0.67 23.37
N GLU A 547 -22.93 0.51 23.04
CA GLU A 547 -22.22 1.37 23.98
C GLU A 547 -23.17 2.21 24.85
N ILE A 548 -24.44 2.28 24.49
CA ILE A 548 -25.46 3.01 25.26
C ILE A 548 -25.93 2.13 26.43
N PRO A 549 -25.94 2.65 27.67
CA PRO A 549 -26.35 1.88 28.85
C PRO A 549 -27.87 1.74 28.93
N TRP A 550 -28.47 0.91 28.08
CA TRP A 550 -29.92 0.67 28.10
C TRP A 550 -30.37 -0.03 29.40
N PRO A 551 -31.31 0.53 30.18
CA PRO A 551 -31.80 -0.08 31.42
C PRO A 551 -32.83 -1.18 31.14
N VAL A 552 -32.39 -2.31 30.57
CA VAL A 552 -33.26 -3.45 30.22
C VAL A 552 -32.77 -4.75 30.83
N LEU A 553 -33.69 -5.68 31.11
CA LEU A 553 -33.36 -7.02 31.65
C LEU A 553 -32.98 -8.04 30.57
N LYS A 554 -33.18 -7.74 29.28
CA LYS A 554 -32.81 -8.61 28.16
C LYS A 554 -31.29 -8.70 28.01
N ALA A 555 -30.78 -9.80 27.44
CA ALA A 555 -29.35 -9.99 27.23
C ALA A 555 -28.85 -9.13 26.05
N PRO A 556 -27.62 -8.60 26.09
CA PRO A 556 -27.11 -7.65 25.09
C PRO A 556 -27.20 -8.09 23.63
N PHE A 557 -27.11 -9.39 23.36
CA PHE A 557 -27.16 -9.94 22.01
C PHE A 557 -28.56 -10.37 21.57
N SER A 558 -29.55 -10.23 22.46
CA SER A 558 -30.93 -10.67 22.21
C SER A 558 -31.91 -9.53 22.09
N TYR A 559 -31.48 -8.27 22.21
CA TYR A 559 -32.37 -7.11 22.10
C TYR A 559 -31.89 -6.14 21.03
N SER A 560 -32.84 -5.62 20.26
CA SER A 560 -32.65 -4.58 19.26
C SER A 560 -33.12 -3.23 19.80
N VAL A 561 -33.08 -2.18 18.96
CA VAL A 561 -33.60 -0.85 19.33
C VAL A 561 -35.11 -0.89 19.62
N GLU A 562 -35.85 -1.76 18.95
CA GLU A 562 -37.30 -1.91 19.09
C GLU A 562 -37.70 -2.49 20.46
N ASP A 563 -36.81 -3.29 21.05
CA ASP A 563 -37.02 -3.88 22.38
C ASP A 563 -36.87 -2.87 23.53
N ILE A 564 -36.45 -1.63 23.24
CA ILE A 564 -36.31 -0.55 24.22
C ILE A 564 -37.67 0.13 24.41
N GLU A 565 -38.57 -0.61 25.04
CA GLU A 565 -39.93 -0.16 25.35
C GLU A 565 -40.04 0.39 26.78
N TRP A 566 -41.08 1.19 27.04
CA TRP A 566 -41.38 1.74 28.35
C TRP A 566 -41.45 0.65 29.44
N ALA A 567 -42.18 -0.44 29.18
CA ALA A 567 -42.36 -1.52 30.15
C ALA A 567 -41.03 -2.22 30.50
N ALA A 568 -40.14 -2.39 29.53
CA ALA A 568 -38.83 -3.02 29.76
C ALA A 568 -37.95 -2.19 30.71
N VAL A 569 -38.02 -0.85 30.61
CA VAL A 569 -37.32 0.09 31.49
C VAL A 569 -37.90 0.04 32.92
N GLU A 570 -39.22 0.06 33.05
CA GLU A 570 -39.88 -0.04 34.35
C GLU A 570 -39.57 -1.37 35.05
N ASP A 571 -39.63 -2.49 34.32
CA ASP A 571 -39.32 -3.82 34.85
C ASP A 571 -37.88 -3.92 35.34
N PHE A 572 -36.92 -3.34 34.60
CA PHE A 572 -35.53 -3.26 35.04
C PHE A 572 -35.41 -2.55 36.39
N PHE A 573 -35.93 -1.33 36.52
CA PHE A 573 -35.83 -0.58 37.77
C PHE A 573 -36.62 -1.21 38.92
N LYS A 574 -37.78 -1.81 38.64
CA LYS A 574 -38.58 -2.56 39.62
C LYS A 574 -37.80 -3.73 40.19
N LYS A 575 -37.11 -4.51 39.34
CA LYS A 575 -36.28 -5.65 39.79
C LYS A 575 -35.01 -5.18 40.50
N VAL A 576 -34.32 -4.17 39.97
CA VAL A 576 -33.09 -3.59 40.56
C VAL A 576 -33.34 -3.02 41.95
N LYS A 577 -34.51 -2.44 42.21
CA LYS A 577 -34.89 -1.92 43.53
C LYS A 577 -34.78 -2.97 44.65
N SER A 578 -35.01 -4.24 44.34
CA SER A 578 -34.88 -5.34 45.32
C SER A 578 -33.43 -5.76 45.60
N HIS A 579 -32.48 -5.33 44.78
CA HIS A 579 -31.06 -5.70 44.88
C HIS A 579 -30.18 -4.58 45.40
N LEU A 580 -30.72 -3.38 45.60
CA LEU A 580 -30.00 -2.20 46.04
C LEU A 580 -30.59 -1.63 47.33
N ARG A 581 -29.73 -0.99 48.13
CA ARG A 581 -30.19 -0.15 49.23
C ARG A 581 -30.97 1.04 48.69
N GLY A 582 -31.95 1.52 49.45
CA GLY A 582 -32.82 2.63 49.01
C GLY A 582 -32.05 3.87 48.54
N GLN A 583 -30.96 4.21 49.23
CA GLN A 583 -30.11 5.35 48.86
C GLN A 583 -29.33 5.10 47.55
N ASP A 584 -28.75 3.92 47.36
CA ASP A 584 -28.03 3.57 46.13
C ASP A 584 -28.98 3.52 44.93
N TYR A 585 -30.20 3.03 45.13
CA TYR A 585 -31.26 3.05 44.14
C TYR A 585 -31.63 4.49 43.74
N LYS A 586 -31.80 5.39 44.73
CA LYS A 586 -32.10 6.80 44.49
C LYS A 586 -31.01 7.47 43.66
N VAL A 587 -29.74 7.27 44.02
CA VAL A 587 -28.59 7.80 43.27
C VAL A 587 -28.51 7.22 41.86
N LEU A 588 -28.76 5.91 41.71
CA LEU A 588 -28.78 5.26 40.40
C LEU A 588 -29.85 5.87 39.49
N VAL A 589 -31.10 5.99 39.97
CA VAL A 589 -32.22 6.54 39.21
C VAL A 589 -31.97 8.01 38.85
N GLU A 590 -31.47 8.82 39.79
CA GLU A 590 -31.15 10.23 39.53
C GLU A 590 -30.06 10.39 38.45
N LYS A 591 -28.98 9.61 38.54
CA LYS A 591 -27.93 9.61 37.51
C LYS A 591 -28.45 9.14 36.16
N SER A 592 -29.32 8.13 36.14
CA SER A 592 -29.94 7.59 34.93
C SER A 592 -30.82 8.62 34.26
N HIS A 593 -31.71 9.27 35.02
CA HIS A 593 -32.59 10.34 34.54
C HIS A 593 -31.79 11.50 33.93
N ARG A 594 -30.73 11.97 34.60
CA ARG A 594 -29.84 13.00 34.04
C ARG A 594 -29.07 12.53 32.80
N ARG A 595 -28.76 11.23 32.70
CA ARG A 595 -27.99 10.67 31.57
C ARG A 595 -28.83 10.56 30.31
N PHE A 596 -30.10 10.18 30.43
CA PHE A 596 -31.04 10.06 29.32
C PHE A 596 -31.82 11.35 29.03
N HIS A 597 -31.46 12.47 29.68
CA HIS A 597 -32.11 13.75 29.39
C HIS A 597 -31.80 14.19 27.93
N PRO A 598 -32.82 14.57 27.13
CA PRO A 598 -32.63 14.93 25.72
C PRO A 598 -31.64 16.09 25.54
N ASP A 599 -31.72 17.11 26.40
CA ASP A 599 -30.77 18.24 26.32
C ASP A 599 -29.32 17.83 26.58
N ARG A 600 -29.07 16.82 27.43
CA ARG A 600 -27.71 16.34 27.66
C ARG A 600 -27.17 15.57 26.45
N TRP A 601 -28.03 14.82 25.76
CA TRP A 601 -27.67 14.12 24.53
C TRP A 601 -27.34 15.09 23.40
N ARG A 602 -28.16 16.15 23.26
CA ARG A 602 -27.92 17.25 22.31
C ARG A 602 -26.63 18.00 22.64
N ALA A 603 -26.44 18.42 23.90
CA ALA A 603 -25.26 19.16 24.32
C ALA A 603 -23.95 18.37 24.16
N ARG A 604 -24.00 17.03 24.28
CA ARG A 604 -22.84 16.15 24.04
C ARG A 604 -22.63 15.81 22.56
N GLY A 605 -23.53 16.19 21.65
CA GLY A 605 -23.45 15.80 20.24
C GLY A 605 -23.45 14.27 20.03
N LEU A 606 -24.19 13.53 20.88
CA LEU A 606 -24.17 12.07 20.80
C LEU A 606 -24.79 11.56 19.50
N LEU A 607 -25.95 12.12 19.13
CA LEU A 607 -26.66 11.74 17.91
C LEU A 607 -25.87 12.12 16.64
N THR A 608 -25.14 13.24 16.66
CA THR A 608 -24.31 13.66 15.52
C THR A 608 -23.07 12.79 15.31
N SER A 609 -22.66 12.01 16.31
CA SER A 609 -21.58 11.04 16.17
C SER A 609 -22.00 9.76 15.45
N ILE A 610 -23.30 9.46 15.35
CA ILE A 610 -23.82 8.27 14.68
C ILE A 610 -23.77 8.51 13.15
N ALA A 611 -23.12 7.60 12.43
CA ALA A 611 -22.86 7.75 10.99
C ALA A 611 -24.09 7.45 10.12
N ASP A 612 -24.95 6.54 10.56
CA ASP A 612 -26.19 6.16 9.89
C ASP A 612 -27.37 7.00 10.40
N GLU A 613 -28.13 7.60 9.48
CA GLU A 613 -29.26 8.48 9.81
C GLU A 613 -30.46 7.69 10.30
N GLU A 614 -30.68 6.47 9.77
CA GLU A 614 -31.76 5.60 10.20
C GLU A 614 -31.50 5.09 11.62
N GLU A 615 -30.30 4.57 11.89
CA GLU A 615 -29.87 4.17 13.24
C GLU A 615 -29.95 5.35 14.23
N ARG A 616 -29.58 6.57 13.80
CA ARG A 616 -29.69 7.78 14.62
C ARG A 616 -31.14 8.06 15.02
N GLY A 617 -32.07 8.00 14.07
CA GLY A 617 -33.50 8.20 14.33
C GLY A 617 -34.05 7.17 15.32
N CYS A 618 -33.72 5.89 15.12
CA CYS A 618 -34.12 4.81 16.03
C CYS A 618 -33.55 5.00 17.45
N ILE A 619 -32.26 5.35 17.57
CA ILE A 619 -31.60 5.59 18.86
C ILE A 619 -32.20 6.81 19.58
N GLU A 620 -32.54 7.88 18.86
CA GLU A 620 -33.18 9.06 19.45
C GLU A 620 -34.56 8.72 20.03
N VAL A 621 -35.38 7.96 19.29
CA VAL A 621 -36.70 7.50 19.76
C VAL A 621 -36.56 6.62 21.00
N ALA A 622 -35.63 5.65 20.99
CA ALA A 622 -35.37 4.78 22.13
C ALA A 622 -34.87 5.56 23.36
N ALA A 623 -33.96 6.53 23.17
CA ALA A 623 -33.47 7.39 24.24
C ALA A 623 -34.58 8.23 24.87
N ASN A 624 -35.47 8.79 24.04
CA ASN A 624 -36.64 9.54 24.50
C ASN A 624 -37.62 8.64 25.26
N CYS A 625 -37.85 7.41 24.80
CA CYS A 625 -38.67 6.42 25.52
C CYS A 625 -38.11 6.14 26.93
N VAL A 626 -36.80 5.90 27.04
CA VAL A 626 -36.13 5.70 28.33
C VAL A 626 -36.24 6.93 29.23
N ALA A 627 -36.05 8.13 28.67
CA ALA A 627 -36.16 9.38 29.42
C ALA A 627 -37.57 9.58 30.01
N GLN A 628 -38.61 9.32 29.20
CA GLN A 628 -39.99 9.42 29.63
C GLN A 628 -40.33 8.38 30.70
N ALA A 629 -39.93 7.12 30.51
CA ALA A 629 -40.13 6.05 31.50
C ALA A 629 -39.40 6.32 32.84
N LEU A 630 -38.22 6.96 32.80
CA LEU A 630 -37.46 7.33 34.00
C LEU A 630 -38.09 8.46 34.82
N THR A 631 -38.88 9.34 34.20
CA THR A 631 -39.45 10.53 34.84
C THR A 631 -40.36 10.19 36.05
N PRO A 632 -41.37 9.29 35.93
CA PRO A 632 -42.19 8.89 37.07
C PRO A 632 -41.41 8.09 38.13
N ILE A 633 -40.45 7.25 37.71
CA ILE A 633 -39.59 6.46 38.61
C ILE A 633 -38.73 7.37 39.47
N TRP A 634 -38.12 8.40 38.86
CA TRP A 634 -37.30 9.39 39.54
C TRP A 634 -38.12 10.24 40.52
N SER A 635 -39.30 10.70 40.09
CA SER A 635 -40.21 11.47 40.95
C SER A 635 -40.61 10.67 42.20
N SER A 636 -40.95 9.39 42.03
CA SER A 636 -41.29 8.48 43.12
C SER A 636 -40.11 8.20 44.06
N ALA A 637 -38.89 8.11 43.52
CA ALA A 637 -37.66 7.92 44.31
C ALA A 637 -37.26 9.19 45.09
N LYS A 638 -37.67 10.37 44.61
CA LYS A 638 -37.41 11.65 45.29
C LYS A 638 -38.37 11.93 46.44
N GLN A 639 -39.66 11.55 46.28
CA GLN A 639 -40.72 11.82 47.25
C GLN A 639 -40.68 10.95 48.51
N ARG A 640 -40.01 9.79 48.48
CA ARG A 640 -39.82 8.98 49.69
C ARG A 640 -38.68 9.57 50.53
N PRO A 641 -38.96 10.13 51.72
CA PRO A 641 -37.93 10.59 52.65
C PRO A 641 -37.04 9.44 53.13
#